data_AF-A0A9W4ICH0-F1
#
_entry.id   AF-A0A9W4ICH0-F1
#
_cell.length_a   1.000
_cell.length_b   1.000
_cell.length_c   1.000
_cell.angle_alpha   90.00
_cell.angle_beta   90.00
_cell.angle_gamma   90.00
#
_symmetry.space_group_name_H-M   'P 1'
#
loop_
_entity.id
_entity.type
_entity.pdbx_description
1 polymer ?
#
loop_
_entity_poly.entity_id
_entity_poly.type
_entity_poly.pdbx_seq_one_letter_code
_entity_poly.pdbx_strand_id
1 'polypeptide(L)'
;MAERILMNEYKSLQKEKWVRVAVSQPPIVNGVNRFRHILHLVINDLTELQLHNDDIFQWDIALIVVNPDSMYYGGYFKAVMRFPSNYPYVPPKFQFLKPLHHPNIYHDGKLCISILHAPGDDEMSGELASERWSPAQRVESVLISILSLLDDAECSSPANVDAAVLLRNEPEVYRRLVKADVEKSRLDIPEGFEMPTHTAMAPEPVEKEDHDFWADSDVDSDVFGGSDSDDNLDMEESSGEDMEDESDDDSSDTEETPRKPRANEHIFILAKHNAVQPYLPSRSAPKPKIHRRAKKWTPYPRPNLRTRISLNLDRRHTPTLDPTIDHHTIHTNTPCNPQSTMATKNLATWATSLTNPPEEVTHAALRSFYNWVGCTVGGSNHAATSIARKALSPFAGPPTSTLLGTSLSTDAQHAALFNGIASHVHDYDDTHLDTIIHPTGPVASALLSITETLDRPVSGAEFLTALVAGIEAECKVGLAVWPAHYDVGWHITSTTGSIGAAVAVGKILKLDVDRMAHAIALACTQVTGLREMFGSHAKSFHPGRAAQNGLLAALLAAQGFTGSLEALEAKRGWGNVVGGGHRLGEEIVGLGGRWETLRNAFKPFPCGIVVHPVIDGCVWGHVELERVGVEVGDVESVVVRVHPLVLELTGKTEPKDGLEAKFSVYHGGAVGLLFGKATPAQYEDDVVVDGRVVQLRDRFEAVADKILRPDECHIVIKVKGRGDVEKHVDYAVGSLERPMTDEQLSLKFMDQSVGILGQAKADRASQWCWDLVTQDDVRQIKDIL
;
A
#
# COMPACT_ATOMS: atom_id res chain seq x y z
N MET A 1 -32.00 -23.98 -10.43
CA MET A 1 -30.68 -23.40 -10.07
C MET A 1 -30.55 -23.27 -8.57
N ALA A 2 -31.41 -22.47 -7.91
CA ALA A 2 -31.51 -22.36 -6.45
C ALA A 2 -31.30 -23.68 -5.69
N GLU A 3 -32.07 -24.72 -6.04
CA GLU A 3 -31.99 -26.08 -5.48
C GLU A 3 -30.56 -26.65 -5.37
N ARG A 4 -29.74 -26.46 -6.42
CA ARG A 4 -28.35 -26.96 -6.47
C ARG A 4 -27.41 -26.14 -5.57
N ILE A 5 -27.74 -24.86 -5.35
CA ILE A 5 -26.98 -23.97 -4.47
C ILE A 5 -27.36 -24.29 -3.02
N LEU A 6 -28.65 -24.32 -2.69
CA LEU A 6 -29.19 -24.68 -1.37
C LEU A 6 -28.74 -26.08 -0.93
N MET A 7 -28.83 -27.08 -1.80
CA MET A 7 -28.39 -28.45 -1.48
C MET A 7 -26.86 -28.59 -1.40
N ASN A 8 -26.09 -27.61 -1.88
CA ASN A 8 -24.64 -27.53 -1.63
C ASN A 8 -24.34 -26.81 -0.31
N GLU A 9 -25.04 -25.71 0.02
CA GLU A 9 -24.89 -25.01 1.30
C GLU A 9 -25.31 -25.90 2.48
N TYR A 10 -26.48 -26.56 2.39
CA TYR A 10 -26.93 -27.54 3.38
C TYR A 10 -25.90 -28.67 3.59
N LYS A 11 -25.35 -29.23 2.50
CA LYS A 11 -24.30 -30.26 2.57
C LYS A 11 -22.95 -29.74 3.04
N SER A 12 -22.72 -28.43 3.05
CA SER A 12 -21.53 -27.80 3.63
C SER A 12 -21.65 -27.76 5.16
N LEU A 13 -22.79 -27.28 5.66
CA LEU A 13 -23.08 -27.09 7.08
C LEU A 13 -23.42 -28.41 7.83
N GLN A 14 -23.80 -29.47 7.11
CA GLN A 14 -24.04 -30.80 7.71
C GLN A 14 -22.77 -31.66 7.89
N LYS A 15 -21.63 -31.28 7.29
CA LYS A 15 -20.60 -32.27 6.91
C LYS A 15 -19.56 -32.61 7.98
N GLU A 16 -19.48 -31.86 9.07
CA GLU A 16 -18.36 -31.93 10.03
C GLU A 16 -18.77 -32.40 11.45
N LYS A 17 -20.05 -32.79 11.66
CA LYS A 17 -20.66 -33.09 12.97
C LYS A 17 -20.10 -34.28 13.78
N TRP A 18 -19.02 -34.95 13.35
CA TRP A 18 -18.49 -36.16 14.03
C TRP A 18 -16.95 -36.33 13.92
N VAL A 19 -16.18 -35.56 14.70
CA VAL A 19 -14.75 -35.86 14.97
C VAL A 19 -14.36 -35.59 16.44
N ARG A 20 -14.89 -36.37 17.39
CA ARG A 20 -14.28 -36.47 18.74
C ARG A 20 -13.13 -37.51 18.71
N VAL A 21 -11.90 -37.03 18.90
CA VAL A 21 -10.70 -37.76 19.38
C VAL A 21 -10.20 -38.97 18.56
N ALA A 22 -9.13 -38.79 17.76
CA ALA A 22 -7.87 -39.59 17.85
C ALA A 22 -6.89 -39.35 16.66
N VAL A 23 -5.72 -38.75 16.97
CA VAL A 23 -4.35 -39.00 16.43
C VAL A 23 -4.08 -39.11 14.90
N SER A 24 -2.99 -38.44 14.47
CA SER A 24 -2.22 -38.55 13.22
C SER A 24 -2.61 -37.68 12.00
N GLN A 25 -1.56 -37.11 11.37
CA GLN A 25 -1.55 -36.43 10.06
C GLN A 25 -1.66 -37.47 8.92
N PRO A 26 -1.90 -37.14 7.61
CA PRO A 26 -1.67 -35.86 6.89
C PRO A 26 -2.88 -35.47 5.97
N PRO A 27 -2.81 -34.58 4.94
CA PRO A 27 -1.68 -33.80 4.40
C PRO A 27 -1.91 -32.29 4.19
N ILE A 28 -0.88 -31.63 3.65
CA ILE A 28 -0.78 -30.18 3.40
C ILE A 28 -1.67 -29.73 2.23
N VAL A 29 -2.54 -28.74 2.46
CA VAL A 29 -3.31 -28.01 1.42
C VAL A 29 -3.41 -26.51 1.81
N ASN A 30 -3.47 -25.63 0.81
CA ASN A 30 -3.27 -24.18 0.93
C ASN A 30 -4.23 -23.43 1.88
N GLY A 31 -3.71 -22.32 2.44
CA GLY A 31 -4.28 -21.59 3.59
C GLY A 31 -5.70 -21.02 3.43
N VAL A 32 -6.20 -20.81 2.21
CA VAL A 32 -7.58 -20.36 1.95
C VAL A 32 -8.62 -21.29 2.59
N ASN A 33 -8.30 -22.58 2.72
CA ASN A 33 -9.18 -23.55 3.38
C ASN A 33 -9.06 -23.54 4.92
N ARG A 34 -7.97 -23.03 5.53
CA ARG A 34 -7.84 -23.01 7.00
C ARG A 34 -8.80 -22.04 7.66
N PHE A 35 -8.91 -20.82 7.16
CA PHE A 35 -9.87 -19.84 7.68
C PHE A 35 -11.31 -20.33 7.52
N ARG A 36 -11.64 -20.94 6.37
CA ARG A 36 -12.93 -21.60 6.15
C ARG A 36 -13.21 -22.74 7.12
N HIS A 37 -12.23 -23.62 7.35
CA HIS A 37 -12.41 -24.77 8.23
C HIS A 37 -12.56 -24.33 9.70
N ILE A 38 -11.83 -23.31 10.16
CA ILE A 38 -11.97 -22.78 11.52
C ILE A 38 -13.33 -22.07 11.71
N LEU A 39 -13.79 -21.26 10.75
CA LEU A 39 -15.13 -20.67 10.83
C LEU A 39 -16.26 -21.71 10.72
N HIS A 40 -16.14 -22.69 9.82
CA HIS A 40 -17.07 -23.81 9.70
C HIS A 40 -17.17 -24.58 11.03
N LEU A 41 -16.04 -24.96 11.64
CA LEU A 41 -16.02 -25.71 12.90
C LEU A 41 -16.79 -24.97 14.00
N VAL A 42 -16.59 -23.65 14.13
CA VAL A 42 -17.35 -22.83 15.08
C VAL A 42 -18.85 -22.80 14.77
N ILE A 43 -19.26 -22.69 13.50
CA ILE A 43 -20.70 -22.61 13.13
C ILE A 43 -21.40 -23.98 13.27
N ASN A 44 -20.68 -25.07 13.00
CA ASN A 44 -21.22 -26.43 13.01
C ASN A 44 -21.52 -26.97 14.42
N ASP A 45 -20.81 -26.47 15.45
CA ASP A 45 -21.09 -26.75 16.87
C ASP A 45 -22.12 -25.77 17.48
N LEU A 46 -22.33 -24.60 16.87
CA LEU A 46 -23.26 -23.56 17.36
C LEU A 46 -24.62 -23.54 16.65
N THR A 47 -24.80 -24.33 15.58
CA THR A 47 -26.06 -24.39 14.83
C THR A 47 -26.52 -25.83 14.56
N GLU A 48 -27.75 -26.14 14.93
CA GLU A 48 -28.42 -27.36 14.47
C GLU A 48 -29.26 -27.05 13.23
N LEU A 49 -29.24 -27.94 12.24
CA LEU A 49 -29.94 -27.79 10.97
C LEU A 49 -30.65 -29.11 10.61
N GLN A 50 -31.89 -29.03 10.17
CA GLN A 50 -32.68 -30.14 9.63
C GLN A 50 -33.53 -29.64 8.45
N LEU A 51 -33.85 -30.49 7.46
CA LEU A 51 -34.82 -30.13 6.41
C LEU A 51 -36.24 -30.35 6.89
N HIS A 52 -37.12 -29.39 6.64
CA HIS A 52 -38.52 -29.50 7.04
C HIS A 52 -39.29 -30.39 6.06
N ASN A 53 -39.61 -31.63 6.45
CA ASN A 53 -40.29 -32.61 5.58
C ASN A 53 -39.56 -32.82 4.23
N ASP A 54 -38.23 -32.90 4.27
CA ASP A 54 -37.33 -32.99 3.10
C ASP A 54 -37.37 -31.80 2.11
N ASP A 55 -38.05 -30.69 2.42
CA ASP A 55 -38.05 -29.49 1.58
C ASP A 55 -36.72 -28.71 1.70
N ILE A 56 -35.93 -28.74 0.63
CA ILE A 56 -34.67 -27.98 0.53
C ILE A 56 -34.86 -26.45 0.53
N PHE A 57 -36.10 -25.94 0.41
CA PHE A 57 -36.44 -24.53 0.56
C PHE A 57 -36.97 -24.14 1.96
N GLN A 58 -37.15 -25.08 2.89
CA GLN A 58 -37.44 -24.78 4.30
C GLN A 58 -36.52 -25.57 5.23
N TRP A 59 -35.64 -24.88 5.95
CA TRP A 59 -34.76 -25.48 6.94
C TRP A 59 -35.26 -25.12 8.34
N ASP A 60 -35.37 -26.11 9.20
CA ASP A 60 -35.59 -25.92 10.63
C ASP A 60 -34.21 -25.83 11.31
N ILE A 61 -34.02 -24.81 12.13
CA ILE A 61 -32.71 -24.38 12.66
C ILE A 61 -32.79 -24.28 14.19
N ALA A 62 -31.71 -24.59 14.91
CA ALA A 62 -31.52 -24.16 16.29
C ALA A 62 -30.20 -23.40 16.44
N LEU A 63 -30.24 -22.22 17.08
CA LEU A 63 -29.07 -21.40 17.38
C LEU A 63 -28.65 -21.56 18.84
N ILE A 64 -27.35 -21.77 19.09
CA ILE A 64 -26.79 -22.00 20.42
C ILE A 64 -25.85 -20.85 20.77
N VAL A 65 -26.13 -20.17 21.89
CA VAL A 65 -25.31 -19.02 22.35
C VAL A 65 -24.34 -19.47 23.44
N VAL A 66 -23.07 -19.62 23.11
CA VAL A 66 -22.00 -20.05 24.06
C VAL A 66 -21.12 -18.91 24.58
N ASN A 67 -21.29 -17.69 24.08
CA ASN A 67 -20.56 -16.52 24.57
C ASN A 67 -21.02 -16.18 26.01
N PRO A 68 -20.15 -16.25 27.04
CA PRO A 68 -20.54 -16.00 28.42
C PRO A 68 -20.89 -14.54 28.72
N ASP A 69 -20.41 -13.60 27.91
CA ASP A 69 -20.71 -12.17 28.05
C ASP A 69 -22.08 -11.79 27.46
N SER A 70 -22.67 -12.69 26.67
CA SER A 70 -23.98 -12.50 26.04
C SER A 70 -25.12 -12.55 27.04
N MET A 71 -26.10 -11.64 26.91
CA MET A 71 -27.34 -11.73 27.70
C MET A 71 -28.14 -13.01 27.40
N TYR A 72 -27.89 -13.65 26.26
CA TYR A 72 -28.57 -14.85 25.79
C TYR A 72 -27.81 -16.17 26.09
N TYR A 73 -26.73 -16.10 26.88
CA TYR A 73 -25.82 -17.22 27.17
C TYR A 73 -26.53 -18.51 27.65
N GLY A 74 -26.17 -19.63 27.00
CA GLY A 74 -26.76 -20.93 27.23
C GLY A 74 -28.22 -21.04 26.77
N GLY A 75 -28.65 -20.22 25.82
CA GLY A 75 -29.91 -20.38 25.09
C GLY A 75 -29.80 -21.36 23.92
N TYR A 76 -30.92 -22.01 23.59
CA TYR A 76 -31.06 -22.96 22.46
C TYR A 76 -32.32 -22.56 21.66
N PHE A 77 -32.15 -21.67 20.69
CA PHE A 77 -33.27 -20.97 20.05
C PHE A 77 -33.67 -21.59 18.72
N LYS A 78 -34.81 -22.30 18.70
CA LYS A 78 -35.36 -22.86 17.46
C LYS A 78 -35.96 -21.77 16.55
N ALA A 79 -35.71 -21.91 15.25
CA ALA A 79 -36.11 -21.00 14.19
C ALA A 79 -36.37 -21.77 12.88
N VAL A 80 -36.90 -21.07 11.89
CA VAL A 80 -37.11 -21.58 10.52
C VAL A 80 -36.54 -20.59 9.53
N MET A 81 -35.76 -21.08 8.57
CA MET A 81 -35.29 -20.32 7.41
C MET A 81 -36.02 -20.79 6.15
N ARG A 82 -36.60 -19.84 5.39
CA ARG A 82 -37.39 -20.09 4.18
C ARG A 82 -36.74 -19.43 2.98
N PHE A 83 -36.47 -20.20 1.94
CA PHE A 83 -35.77 -19.74 0.74
C PHE A 83 -36.74 -19.44 -0.41
N PRO A 84 -36.56 -18.33 -1.15
CA PRO A 84 -37.36 -18.06 -2.33
C PRO A 84 -36.88 -18.90 -3.53
N SER A 85 -37.77 -19.21 -4.47
CA SER A 85 -37.46 -20.02 -5.65
C SER A 85 -36.43 -19.41 -6.60
N ASN A 86 -36.15 -18.11 -6.47
CA ASN A 86 -35.12 -17.36 -7.20
C ASN A 86 -33.85 -17.07 -6.37
N TYR A 87 -33.64 -17.74 -5.24
CA TYR A 87 -32.38 -17.68 -4.49
C TYR A 87 -31.16 -18.01 -5.39
N PRO A 88 -30.03 -17.29 -5.30
CA PRO A 88 -29.68 -16.26 -4.31
C PRO A 88 -30.02 -14.82 -4.74
N TYR A 89 -30.89 -14.57 -5.72
CA TYR A 89 -31.22 -13.21 -6.17
C TYR A 89 -32.16 -12.44 -5.22
N VAL A 90 -32.75 -13.11 -4.23
CA VAL A 90 -33.58 -12.53 -3.16
C VAL A 90 -33.18 -13.24 -1.85
N PRO A 91 -33.11 -12.52 -0.71
CA PRO A 91 -32.71 -13.10 0.57
C PRO A 91 -33.65 -14.21 1.06
N PRO A 92 -33.16 -15.12 1.92
CA PRO A 92 -34.02 -15.98 2.71
C PRO A 92 -34.85 -15.16 3.71
N LYS A 93 -35.89 -15.77 4.27
CA LYS A 93 -36.64 -15.23 5.42
C LYS A 93 -36.34 -16.06 6.65
N PHE A 94 -36.04 -15.41 7.78
CA PHE A 94 -35.73 -16.05 9.05
C PHE A 94 -36.77 -15.67 10.12
N GLN A 95 -37.19 -16.64 10.93
CA GLN A 95 -38.16 -16.46 11.99
C GLN A 95 -37.92 -17.44 13.14
N PHE A 96 -37.77 -16.94 14.38
CA PHE A 96 -37.74 -17.76 15.59
C PHE A 96 -39.11 -18.39 15.86
N LEU A 97 -39.14 -19.66 16.28
CA LEU A 97 -40.39 -20.38 16.59
C LEU A 97 -41.04 -19.90 17.89
N LYS A 98 -40.24 -19.40 18.83
CA LYS A 98 -40.67 -18.66 20.01
C LYS A 98 -40.10 -17.23 19.88
N PRO A 99 -40.93 -16.17 19.85
CA PRO A 99 -40.44 -14.80 19.85
C PRO A 99 -39.56 -14.53 21.08
N LEU A 100 -38.49 -13.74 20.89
CA LEU A 100 -37.54 -13.37 21.92
C LEU A 100 -37.65 -11.86 22.22
N HIS A 101 -37.44 -11.45 23.47
CA HIS A 101 -37.41 -10.04 23.85
C HIS A 101 -36.11 -9.35 23.39
N HIS A 102 -36.05 -8.96 22.12
CA HIS A 102 -34.86 -8.35 21.48
C HIS A 102 -35.26 -7.15 20.59
N PRO A 103 -34.49 -6.03 20.58
CA PRO A 103 -34.77 -4.83 19.78
C PRO A 103 -35.07 -5.08 18.30
N ASN A 104 -34.43 -6.07 17.68
CA ASN A 104 -34.50 -6.34 16.24
C ASN A 104 -35.36 -7.58 15.89
N ILE A 105 -36.06 -8.17 16.87
CA ILE A 105 -36.97 -9.30 16.69
C ILE A 105 -38.41 -8.84 16.91
N TYR A 106 -39.23 -8.92 15.87
CA TYR A 106 -40.66 -8.61 15.92
C TYR A 106 -41.41 -9.56 16.88
N HIS A 107 -42.56 -9.13 17.40
CA HIS A 107 -43.38 -9.93 18.34
C HIS A 107 -43.89 -11.28 17.77
N ASP A 108 -43.78 -11.51 16.45
CA ASP A 108 -44.09 -12.80 15.81
C ASP A 108 -42.83 -13.66 15.53
N GLY A 109 -41.67 -13.26 16.05
CA GLY A 109 -40.41 -13.96 15.93
C GLY A 109 -39.62 -13.67 14.66
N LYS A 110 -40.14 -12.85 13.72
CA LYS A 110 -39.35 -12.45 12.54
C LYS A 110 -38.18 -11.56 12.93
N LEU A 111 -37.07 -11.70 12.21
CA LEU A 111 -35.87 -10.90 12.40
C LEU A 111 -35.81 -9.72 11.42
N CYS A 112 -35.34 -8.56 11.87
CA CYS A 112 -35.05 -7.39 11.04
C CYS A 112 -33.55 -7.06 11.11
N ILE A 113 -32.81 -7.41 10.06
CA ILE A 113 -31.39 -7.04 9.87
C ILE A 113 -31.14 -6.76 8.39
N SER A 114 -30.26 -5.80 8.09
CA SER A 114 -30.04 -5.28 6.73
C SER A 114 -29.68 -6.37 5.71
N ILE A 115 -28.88 -7.36 6.09
CA ILE A 115 -28.53 -8.50 5.23
C ILE A 115 -29.74 -9.34 4.77
N LEU A 116 -30.91 -9.20 5.38
CA LEU A 116 -32.17 -9.84 4.95
C LEU A 116 -33.10 -8.89 4.17
N HIS A 117 -32.73 -7.63 3.98
CA HIS A 117 -33.46 -6.66 3.17
C HIS A 117 -33.12 -6.82 1.67
N ALA A 118 -34.00 -6.33 0.80
CA ALA A 118 -33.91 -6.56 -0.64
C ALA A 118 -32.66 -5.89 -1.26
N PRO A 119 -32.02 -6.53 -2.28
CA PRO A 119 -30.84 -5.99 -2.94
C PRO A 119 -31.11 -4.66 -3.64
N GLY A 120 -30.12 -3.76 -3.61
CA GLY A 120 -30.15 -2.43 -4.22
C GLY A 120 -30.26 -1.30 -3.20
N ASP A 121 -30.09 -0.07 -3.68
CA ASP A 121 -30.20 1.15 -2.88
C ASP A 121 -31.64 1.44 -2.44
N ASP A 122 -31.80 1.99 -1.24
CA ASP A 122 -33.10 2.29 -0.63
C ASP A 122 -33.04 3.66 0.06
N GLU A 123 -33.28 4.71 -0.74
CA GLU A 123 -33.23 6.11 -0.32
C GLU A 123 -34.13 6.44 0.91
N MET A 124 -35.07 5.55 1.24
CA MET A 124 -36.00 5.69 2.35
C MET A 124 -35.60 4.92 3.62
N SER A 125 -34.69 3.92 3.55
CA SER A 125 -34.21 3.21 4.74
C SER A 125 -32.93 3.77 5.33
N GLY A 126 -32.10 4.42 4.50
CA GLY A 126 -30.79 4.95 4.90
C GLY A 126 -29.67 3.91 5.01
N GLU A 127 -29.94 2.66 4.65
CA GLU A 127 -28.96 1.56 4.61
C GLU A 127 -28.16 1.60 3.30
N LEU A 128 -26.88 1.24 3.35
CA LEU A 128 -26.04 1.11 2.16
C LEU A 128 -26.37 -0.19 1.42
N ALA A 129 -26.31 -0.18 0.07
CA ALA A 129 -26.49 -1.39 -0.73
C ALA A 129 -25.44 -2.49 -0.45
N SER A 130 -24.33 -2.16 0.22
CA SER A 130 -23.32 -3.10 0.73
C SER A 130 -23.72 -3.83 2.02
N GLU A 131 -24.65 -3.26 2.79
CA GLU A 131 -25.17 -3.82 4.06
C GLU A 131 -26.42 -4.70 3.83
N ARG A 132 -27.07 -4.51 2.68
CA ARG A 132 -28.26 -5.26 2.24
C ARG A 132 -27.90 -6.59 1.58
N TRP A 133 -28.91 -7.41 1.25
CA TRP A 133 -28.65 -8.73 0.65
C TRP A 133 -27.92 -8.61 -0.68
N SER A 134 -26.89 -9.43 -0.87
CA SER A 134 -26.15 -9.57 -2.13
C SER A 134 -26.12 -11.03 -2.57
N PRO A 135 -26.33 -11.36 -3.87
CA PRO A 135 -26.24 -12.73 -4.38
C PRO A 135 -24.87 -13.42 -4.23
N ALA A 136 -23.85 -12.71 -3.72
CA ALA A 136 -22.56 -13.26 -3.34
C ALA A 136 -22.48 -13.74 -1.87
N GLN A 137 -23.42 -13.33 -1.01
CA GLN A 137 -23.55 -13.79 0.38
C GLN A 137 -24.09 -15.22 0.46
N ARG A 138 -24.10 -15.80 1.66
CA ARG A 138 -24.49 -17.20 1.94
C ARG A 138 -25.30 -17.30 3.23
N VAL A 139 -25.95 -18.44 3.43
CA VAL A 139 -26.64 -18.77 4.70
C VAL A 139 -25.68 -18.68 5.89
N GLU A 140 -24.44 -19.14 5.71
CA GLU A 140 -23.33 -19.01 6.66
C GLU A 140 -23.20 -17.57 7.20
N SER A 141 -23.12 -16.57 6.32
CA SER A 141 -22.99 -15.15 6.68
C SER A 141 -24.22 -14.61 7.41
N VAL A 142 -25.41 -15.07 7.04
CA VAL A 142 -26.66 -14.73 7.75
C VAL A 142 -26.61 -15.27 9.17
N LEU A 143 -26.32 -16.56 9.37
CA LEU A 143 -26.33 -17.19 10.70
C LEU A 143 -25.31 -16.55 11.66
N ILE A 144 -24.11 -16.19 11.18
CA ILE A 144 -23.14 -15.40 11.95
C ILE A 144 -23.76 -14.07 12.40
N SER A 145 -24.37 -13.32 11.46
CA SER A 145 -24.98 -12.02 11.74
C SER A 145 -26.09 -12.11 12.79
N ILE A 146 -26.86 -13.21 12.83
CA ILE A 146 -27.89 -13.42 13.87
C ILE A 146 -27.26 -13.66 15.24
N LEU A 147 -26.20 -14.47 15.33
CA LEU A 147 -25.50 -14.72 16.59
C LEU A 147 -24.83 -13.44 17.12
N SER A 148 -24.14 -12.68 16.26
CA SER A 148 -23.55 -11.38 16.65
C SER A 148 -24.60 -10.38 17.13
N LEU A 149 -25.80 -10.37 16.55
CA LEU A 149 -26.89 -9.48 16.97
C LEU A 149 -27.48 -9.83 18.34
N LEU A 150 -27.43 -11.10 18.76
CA LEU A 150 -27.82 -11.49 20.12
C LEU A 150 -26.78 -11.02 21.16
N ASP A 151 -25.53 -10.85 20.76
CA ASP A 151 -24.45 -10.37 21.62
C ASP A 151 -24.40 -8.82 21.69
N ASP A 152 -24.67 -8.12 20.58
CA ASP A 152 -24.78 -6.65 20.53
C ASP A 152 -26.00 -6.22 19.68
N ALA A 153 -26.94 -5.49 20.27
CA ALA A 153 -28.28 -5.29 19.73
C ALA A 153 -28.51 -3.88 19.15
N GLU A 154 -28.95 -3.80 17.90
CA GLU A 154 -29.10 -2.54 17.17
C GLU A 154 -30.35 -1.76 17.62
N CYS A 155 -30.13 -0.76 18.48
CA CYS A 155 -31.18 0.00 19.16
C CYS A 155 -31.57 1.33 18.47
N SER A 156 -30.90 1.75 17.40
CA SER A 156 -31.21 2.98 16.66
C SER A 156 -32.41 2.83 15.72
N SER A 157 -32.60 1.64 15.13
CA SER A 157 -33.74 1.29 14.28
C SER A 157 -34.37 -0.06 14.71
N PRO A 158 -35.06 -0.09 15.86
CA PRO A 158 -35.59 -1.34 16.42
C PRO A 158 -36.89 -1.79 15.76
N ALA A 159 -36.98 -3.08 15.44
CA ALA A 159 -38.20 -3.77 15.04
C ALA A 159 -39.22 -3.92 16.19
N ASN A 160 -38.72 -3.88 17.43
CA ASN A 160 -39.47 -4.02 18.67
C ASN A 160 -39.09 -2.86 19.60
N VAL A 161 -39.84 -1.76 19.47
CA VAL A 161 -39.60 -0.50 20.18
C VAL A 161 -39.66 -0.71 21.71
N ASP A 162 -40.58 -1.54 22.19
CA ASP A 162 -40.71 -1.83 23.63
C ASP A 162 -39.44 -2.52 24.17
N ALA A 163 -38.89 -3.50 23.45
CA ALA A 163 -37.63 -4.16 23.82
C ALA A 163 -36.44 -3.19 23.83
N ALA A 164 -36.35 -2.29 22.86
CA ALA A 164 -35.30 -1.27 22.80
C ALA A 164 -35.42 -0.21 23.91
N VAL A 165 -36.65 0.22 24.22
CA VAL A 165 -36.93 1.14 25.33
C VAL A 165 -36.61 0.48 26.68
N LEU A 166 -36.97 -0.80 26.87
CA LEU A 166 -36.63 -1.55 28.08
C LEU A 166 -35.11 -1.75 28.22
N LEU A 167 -34.39 -2.13 27.15
CA LEU A 167 -32.94 -2.29 27.19
C LEU A 167 -32.21 -0.97 27.55
N ARG A 168 -32.68 0.16 27.01
CA ARG A 168 -32.06 1.48 27.28
C ARG A 168 -32.46 2.08 28.64
N ASN A 169 -33.73 1.99 29.02
CA ASN A 169 -34.27 2.72 30.17
C ASN A 169 -34.38 1.85 31.44
N GLU A 170 -34.60 0.53 31.30
CA GLU A 170 -34.83 -0.40 32.41
C GLU A 170 -34.06 -1.73 32.20
N PRO A 171 -32.72 -1.70 32.05
CA PRO A 171 -31.93 -2.87 31.65
C PRO A 171 -32.08 -4.09 32.58
N GLU A 172 -32.37 -3.89 33.87
CA GLU A 172 -32.62 -4.99 34.83
C GLU A 172 -34.06 -5.53 34.79
N VAL A 173 -34.99 -4.88 34.09
CA VAL A 173 -36.25 -5.50 33.64
C VAL A 173 -35.98 -6.32 32.38
N TYR A 174 -35.30 -5.74 31.40
CA TYR A 174 -34.94 -6.41 30.14
C TYR A 174 -34.14 -7.70 30.37
N ARG A 175 -33.09 -7.67 31.20
CA ARG A 175 -32.26 -8.84 31.57
C ARG A 175 -33.09 -9.98 32.17
N ARG A 176 -34.13 -9.67 32.95
CA ARG A 176 -35.05 -10.69 33.52
C ARG A 176 -35.97 -11.30 32.47
N LEU A 177 -36.43 -10.52 31.48
CA LEU A 177 -37.23 -11.02 30.36
C LEU A 177 -36.40 -11.92 29.44
N VAL A 178 -35.20 -11.48 29.06
CA VAL A 178 -34.25 -12.27 28.26
C VAL A 178 -33.87 -13.56 28.98
N LYS A 179 -33.56 -13.51 30.28
CA LYS A 179 -33.29 -14.72 31.07
C LYS A 179 -34.48 -15.71 31.07
N ALA A 180 -35.71 -15.20 31.18
CA ALA A 180 -36.90 -16.06 31.10
C ALA A 180 -37.07 -16.68 29.70
N ASP A 181 -36.65 -16.01 28.62
CA ASP A 181 -36.64 -16.59 27.26
C ASP A 181 -35.54 -17.63 27.09
N VAL A 182 -34.33 -17.40 27.62
CA VAL A 182 -33.26 -18.41 27.71
C VAL A 182 -33.76 -19.66 28.45
N GLU A 183 -34.42 -19.50 29.60
CA GLU A 183 -35.00 -20.60 30.37
C GLU A 183 -36.10 -21.35 29.60
N LYS A 184 -36.98 -20.65 28.86
CA LYS A 184 -37.98 -21.27 27.95
C LYS A 184 -37.33 -22.02 26.77
N SER A 185 -36.19 -21.55 26.27
CA SER A 185 -35.47 -22.14 25.15
C SER A 185 -34.80 -23.47 25.52
N ARG A 186 -34.32 -23.60 26.76
CA ARG A 186 -33.74 -24.84 27.30
C ARG A 186 -34.72 -26.01 27.35
N LEU A 187 -36.03 -25.75 27.33
CA LEU A 187 -37.07 -26.78 27.21
C LEU A 187 -37.20 -27.37 25.79
N ASP A 188 -36.58 -26.75 24.78
CA ASP A 188 -36.61 -27.24 23.40
C ASP A 188 -35.39 -28.11 23.04
N ILE A 189 -34.40 -28.23 23.94
CA ILE A 189 -33.19 -29.04 23.76
C ILE A 189 -33.59 -30.52 23.58
N PRO A 190 -33.10 -31.24 22.55
CA PRO A 190 -33.41 -32.65 22.35
C PRO A 190 -32.94 -33.54 23.50
N GLU A 191 -33.71 -34.58 23.81
CA GLU A 191 -33.36 -35.56 24.86
C GLU A 191 -32.05 -36.28 24.50
N GLY A 192 -31.03 -36.12 25.34
CA GLY A 192 -29.67 -36.65 25.11
C GLY A 192 -28.70 -35.71 24.38
N PHE A 193 -29.08 -34.46 24.09
CA PHE A 193 -28.17 -33.46 23.51
C PHE A 193 -27.31 -32.79 24.59
N GLU A 194 -25.98 -32.96 24.52
CA GLU A 194 -25.02 -32.20 25.34
C GLU A 194 -24.91 -30.76 24.79
N MET A 195 -25.30 -29.75 25.58
CA MET A 195 -25.07 -28.35 25.22
C MET A 195 -23.56 -28.04 25.25
N PRO A 196 -22.98 -27.42 24.19
CA PRO A 196 -21.59 -26.99 24.21
C PRO A 196 -21.38 -25.89 25.26
N THR A 197 -20.23 -25.92 25.92
CA THR A 197 -19.80 -24.94 26.93
C THR A 197 -18.59 -24.17 26.43
N HIS A 198 -18.38 -22.94 26.93
CA HIS A 198 -17.24 -22.11 26.54
C HIS A 198 -15.88 -22.81 26.79
N THR A 199 -15.78 -23.65 27.82
CA THR A 199 -14.59 -24.47 28.12
C THR A 199 -14.42 -25.67 27.20
N ALA A 200 -15.50 -26.27 26.67
CA ALA A 200 -15.39 -27.39 25.71
C ALA A 200 -14.76 -26.99 24.36
N MET A 201 -14.66 -25.68 24.09
CA MET A 201 -13.96 -25.12 22.91
C MET A 201 -12.49 -24.76 23.18
N ALA A 202 -12.02 -24.88 24.43
CA ALA A 202 -10.63 -24.64 24.80
C ALA A 202 -9.87 -25.99 24.93
N PRO A 203 -8.65 -26.13 24.39
CA PRO A 203 -7.83 -27.31 24.64
C PRO A 203 -7.35 -27.31 26.11
N GLU A 204 -7.58 -28.41 26.83
CA GLU A 204 -7.25 -28.46 28.26
C GLU A 204 -5.73 -28.32 28.54
N PRO A 205 -5.32 -27.62 29.61
CA PRO A 205 -3.90 -27.48 29.95
C PRO A 205 -3.34 -28.78 30.53
N VAL A 206 -2.14 -29.15 30.10
CA VAL A 206 -1.37 -30.21 30.77
C VAL A 206 -0.66 -29.60 31.97
N GLU A 207 -1.03 -30.05 33.18
CA GLU A 207 -0.38 -29.63 34.43
C GLU A 207 1.12 -29.98 34.45
N LYS A 208 1.89 -29.17 35.17
CA LYS A 208 3.24 -29.50 35.60
C LYS A 208 3.38 -29.17 37.07
N GLU A 209 3.73 -30.18 37.85
CA GLU A 209 4.11 -30.05 39.26
C GLU A 209 5.52 -29.44 39.41
N ASP A 210 5.85 -29.20 40.67
CA ASP A 210 7.13 -28.82 41.25
C ASP A 210 7.69 -27.39 41.02
N HIS A 211 8.34 -26.79 42.01
CA HIS A 211 8.10 -26.72 43.48
C HIS A 211 9.06 -25.66 44.05
N ASP A 212 8.73 -25.11 45.22
CA ASP A 212 9.57 -24.21 46.04
C ASP A 212 9.89 -22.83 45.38
N PHE A 213 10.16 -21.75 46.13
CA PHE A 213 10.50 -21.62 47.55
C PHE A 213 9.87 -20.36 48.19
N TRP A 214 9.53 -20.43 49.48
CA TRP A 214 8.92 -19.37 50.30
C TRP A 214 9.94 -18.27 50.67
N ALA A 215 9.62 -17.11 51.27
CA ALA A 215 8.52 -16.82 52.21
C ALA A 215 8.16 -15.32 52.33
N ASP A 216 7.04 -15.08 53.02
CA ASP A 216 6.42 -13.78 53.29
C ASP A 216 7.09 -12.96 54.41
N SER A 217 6.73 -11.68 54.48
CA SER A 217 6.53 -10.98 55.76
C SER A 217 5.55 -9.81 55.62
N ASP A 218 4.36 -9.94 56.21
CA ASP A 218 3.47 -8.82 56.59
C ASP A 218 4.21 -7.85 57.55
N VAL A 219 3.79 -6.60 57.83
CA VAL A 219 2.48 -6.16 58.36
C VAL A 219 2.20 -4.67 58.12
N ASP A 220 0.91 -4.33 58.22
CA ASP A 220 0.31 -3.03 58.61
C ASP A 220 0.67 -1.77 57.79
N SER A 221 -0.20 -1.17 56.96
CA SER A 221 -1.58 -0.64 57.13
C SER A 221 -1.62 0.86 57.48
N ASP A 222 -2.44 1.64 56.74
CA ASP A 222 -3.60 2.32 57.34
C ASP A 222 -4.49 3.13 56.37
N VAL A 223 -5.80 3.08 56.68
CA VAL A 223 -6.88 4.07 56.44
C VAL A 223 -7.06 4.67 55.02
N PHE A 224 -8.01 4.09 54.31
CA PHE A 224 -8.83 4.76 53.29
C PHE A 224 -9.94 5.58 53.99
N GLY A 225 -10.21 6.81 53.55
CA GLY A 225 -11.32 7.62 54.08
C GLY A 225 -11.45 8.99 53.41
N GLY A 226 -12.63 9.28 52.85
CA GLY A 226 -13.00 10.60 52.32
C GLY A 226 -14.44 10.95 52.72
N SER A 227 -14.83 12.22 52.55
CA SER A 227 -16.23 12.70 52.59
C SER A 227 -16.30 14.16 52.10
N ASP A 228 -16.92 14.35 50.94
CA ASP A 228 -18.08 15.22 50.64
C ASP A 228 -18.12 16.75 50.91
N SER A 229 -19.04 17.36 50.15
CA SER A 229 -19.81 18.61 50.39
C SER A 229 -19.17 19.99 50.18
N ASP A 230 -19.35 20.50 48.95
CA ASP A 230 -20.32 21.56 48.56
C ASP A 230 -20.32 22.97 49.20
N ASP A 231 -20.68 23.91 48.31
CA ASP A 231 -21.23 25.26 48.52
C ASP A 231 -20.49 26.29 49.41
N ASN A 232 -20.14 27.43 48.79
CA ASN A 232 -21.01 28.60 48.87
C ASN A 232 -20.81 29.54 47.67
N LEU A 233 -21.89 30.24 47.30
CA LEU A 233 -21.90 31.40 46.39
C LEU A 233 -21.62 32.67 47.21
N ASP A 234 -21.06 33.69 46.56
CA ASP A 234 -21.39 35.09 46.88
C ASP A 234 -21.15 35.99 45.66
N MET A 235 -22.09 36.90 45.40
CA MET A 235 -21.99 38.02 44.47
C MET A 235 -22.56 39.27 45.15
N GLU A 236 -21.88 40.40 45.04
CA GLU A 236 -22.47 41.73 45.23
C GLU A 236 -22.03 42.68 44.10
N GLU A 237 -22.90 43.63 43.75
CA GLU A 237 -22.77 44.58 42.63
C GLU A 237 -22.56 46.04 43.09
N SER A 238 -22.67 47.00 42.15
CA SER A 238 -22.80 48.47 42.35
C SER A 238 -21.47 49.25 42.46
N SER A 239 -21.21 50.40 41.82
CA SER A 239 -21.96 51.31 40.90
C SER A 239 -20.94 52.18 40.11
N GLY A 240 -21.23 52.90 39.00
CA GLY A 240 -22.47 53.10 38.22
C GLY A 240 -22.42 54.43 37.41
N GLU A 241 -23.45 54.67 36.57
CA GLU A 241 -23.86 55.96 35.93
C GLU A 241 -22.87 56.75 35.02
N ASP A 242 -23.03 56.57 33.71
CA ASP A 242 -23.37 57.55 32.63
C ASP A 242 -22.88 59.03 32.66
N MET A 243 -22.49 59.54 31.48
CA MET A 243 -22.95 60.82 30.85
C MET A 243 -22.26 61.05 29.47
N GLU A 244 -22.91 61.79 28.56
CA GLU A 244 -22.50 62.05 27.16
C GLU A 244 -22.25 63.56 26.86
N ASP A 245 -21.62 63.84 25.70
CA ASP A 245 -21.66 65.04 24.83
C ASP A 245 -21.40 66.51 25.31
N GLU A 246 -20.63 67.28 24.50
CA GLU A 246 -21.15 68.37 23.62
C GLU A 246 -20.07 68.96 22.64
N SER A 247 -20.47 69.85 21.72
CA SER A 247 -19.79 70.30 20.47
C SER A 247 -19.45 71.83 20.44
N ASP A 248 -18.93 72.52 19.40
CA ASP A 248 -18.59 72.29 17.96
C ASP A 248 -17.09 72.67 17.69
N ASP A 249 -16.52 73.24 16.61
CA ASP A 249 -16.88 73.90 15.31
C ASP A 249 -15.60 73.83 14.39
N ASP A 250 -15.42 74.28 13.14
CA ASP A 250 -16.09 75.17 12.16
C ASP A 250 -15.60 74.82 10.71
N SER A 251 -16.34 75.26 9.69
CA SER A 251 -15.92 75.54 8.28
C SER A 251 -15.82 74.44 7.20
N SER A 252 -16.04 74.87 5.94
CA SER A 252 -16.32 74.10 4.70
C SER A 252 -15.24 74.32 3.60
N ASP A 253 -15.30 73.92 2.30
CA ASP A 253 -16.40 73.58 1.37
C ASP A 253 -15.91 72.84 0.08
N THR A 254 -16.74 71.96 -0.52
CA THR A 254 -16.76 71.51 -1.96
C THR A 254 -15.50 70.84 -2.60
N GLU A 255 -15.53 70.10 -3.74
CA GLU A 255 -16.53 69.86 -4.80
C GLU A 255 -16.40 68.47 -5.52
N GLU A 256 -17.55 67.81 -5.76
CA GLU A 256 -17.95 66.74 -6.76
C GLU A 256 -17.09 65.51 -7.19
N THR A 257 -17.77 64.53 -7.86
CA THR A 257 -17.29 63.17 -8.27
C THR A 257 -17.82 62.76 -9.69
N PRO A 258 -18.29 61.54 -10.13
CA PRO A 258 -18.49 60.18 -9.56
C PRO A 258 -17.76 59.01 -10.31
N ARG A 259 -18.45 58.12 -11.07
CA ARG A 259 -17.96 56.77 -11.51
C ARG A 259 -18.66 56.18 -12.77
N LYS A 260 -17.91 55.44 -13.63
CA LYS A 260 -18.36 54.32 -14.55
C LYS A 260 -19.40 54.73 -15.65
N PRO A 261 -19.95 53.86 -16.56
CA PRO A 261 -19.76 52.41 -16.82
C PRO A 261 -19.65 51.93 -18.33
N ARG A 262 -19.36 50.63 -18.51
CA ARG A 262 -19.89 49.64 -19.51
C ARG A 262 -19.80 49.80 -21.07
N ALA A 263 -19.18 48.76 -21.68
CA ALA A 263 -19.78 47.80 -22.65
C ALA A 263 -19.77 48.02 -24.19
N ASN A 264 -19.48 46.91 -24.92
CA ASN A 264 -19.93 46.48 -26.26
C ASN A 264 -19.57 47.33 -27.51
N GLU A 265 -19.47 46.83 -28.76
CA GLU A 265 -19.14 45.49 -29.35
C GLU A 265 -18.93 45.65 -30.89
N HIS A 266 -18.51 44.58 -31.59
CA HIS A 266 -18.61 44.38 -33.07
C HIS A 266 -17.72 45.25 -34.01
N ILE A 267 -17.37 44.89 -35.27
CA ILE A 267 -17.22 43.59 -35.99
C ILE A 267 -16.24 43.80 -37.20
N PHE A 268 -15.60 42.70 -37.65
CA PHE A 268 -14.86 42.43 -38.91
C PHE A 268 -14.93 43.41 -40.12
N ILE A 269 -13.86 43.44 -40.95
CA ILE A 269 -13.79 42.73 -42.26
C ILE A 269 -12.39 42.81 -42.96
N LEU A 270 -11.97 41.67 -43.55
CA LEU A 270 -11.09 41.39 -44.73
C LEU A 270 -10.21 42.54 -45.32
N ALA A 271 -9.02 42.37 -45.93
CA ALA A 271 -8.24 41.28 -46.58
C ALA A 271 -6.95 41.94 -47.20
N LYS A 272 -5.97 41.32 -47.89
CA LYS A 272 -5.63 39.97 -48.40
C LYS A 272 -4.14 39.93 -48.81
N HIS A 273 -3.47 38.77 -48.66
CA HIS A 273 -2.25 38.33 -49.41
C HIS A 273 -0.97 39.23 -49.33
N ASN A 274 0.26 38.73 -49.34
CA ASN A 274 0.76 37.57 -50.11
C ASN A 274 1.99 36.88 -49.47
N ALA A 275 2.32 35.70 -49.99
CA ALA A 275 3.43 34.82 -49.56
C ALA A 275 4.71 35.05 -50.44
N VAL A 276 5.90 34.41 -50.32
CA VAL A 276 6.44 33.32 -49.45
C VAL A 276 8.00 33.23 -49.55
N GLN A 277 8.64 32.34 -48.76
CA GLN A 277 9.99 31.73 -48.94
C GLN A 277 11.28 32.49 -48.47
N PRO A 278 12.48 31.83 -48.37
CA PRO A 278 13.20 31.80 -47.08
C PRO A 278 14.72 32.16 -47.15
N TYR A 279 15.40 32.08 -46.00
CA TYR A 279 16.85 32.30 -45.90
C TYR A 279 17.69 31.00 -46.06
N LEU A 280 18.80 31.10 -46.80
CA LEU A 280 19.87 30.12 -46.94
C LEU A 280 21.26 30.81 -46.89
N PRO A 281 22.37 30.09 -46.61
CA PRO A 281 23.61 30.70 -46.07
C PRO A 281 24.81 30.82 -47.05
N SER A 282 25.79 31.64 -46.65
CA SER A 282 27.16 31.69 -47.19
C SER A 282 28.17 31.60 -46.02
N ARG A 283 29.17 30.69 -45.97
CA ARG A 283 30.37 30.53 -46.84
C ARG A 283 31.35 31.73 -46.77
N SER A 284 32.67 31.55 -46.63
CA SER A 284 33.50 30.34 -46.38
C SER A 284 35.01 30.64 -46.20
N ALA A 285 35.76 29.63 -45.70
CA ALA A 285 37.22 29.36 -45.89
C ALA A 285 38.21 29.95 -44.85
N PRO A 286 39.45 29.39 -44.68
CA PRO A 286 40.09 28.29 -45.43
C PRO A 286 40.49 27.04 -44.60
N LYS A 287 41.03 26.00 -45.28
CA LYS A 287 41.48 24.71 -44.69
C LYS A 287 43.03 24.58 -44.66
N PRO A 288 43.62 23.91 -43.65
CA PRO A 288 44.93 23.26 -43.76
C PRO A 288 44.84 21.84 -44.36
N LYS A 289 45.98 21.19 -44.63
CA LYS A 289 46.11 19.99 -45.50
C LYS A 289 46.29 18.66 -44.76
N ILE A 290 45.91 17.58 -45.46
CA ILE A 290 46.04 16.17 -45.06
C ILE A 290 47.52 15.74 -44.96
N HIS A 291 47.86 14.92 -43.96
CA HIS A 291 48.95 13.93 -44.05
C HIS A 291 48.48 12.56 -43.54
N ARG A 292 48.47 11.55 -44.42
CA ARG A 292 48.21 10.15 -44.06
C ARG A 292 49.47 9.53 -43.46
N ARG A 293 49.34 8.82 -42.33
CA ARG A 293 50.27 7.75 -41.94
C ARG A 293 49.51 6.61 -41.26
N ALA A 294 49.45 5.46 -41.92
CA ALA A 294 48.90 4.25 -41.33
C ALA A 294 49.87 3.68 -40.29
N LYS A 295 49.33 3.17 -39.18
CA LYS A 295 50.01 2.19 -38.32
C LYS A 295 49.08 0.99 -38.14
N LYS A 296 49.69 -0.20 -38.08
CA LYS A 296 48.99 -1.49 -38.00
C LYS A 296 48.36 -1.67 -36.63
N TRP A 297 47.17 -2.27 -36.58
CA TRP A 297 46.75 -3.02 -35.40
C TRP A 297 47.54 -4.33 -35.32
N THR A 298 47.95 -4.71 -34.10
CA THR A 298 48.57 -6.00 -33.77
C THR A 298 48.02 -6.47 -32.42
N PRO A 299 47.50 -7.70 -32.30
CA PRO A 299 46.83 -8.17 -31.08
C PRO A 299 47.80 -8.74 -30.03
N TYR A 300 47.22 -9.15 -28.88
CA TYR A 300 47.80 -9.98 -27.80
C TYR A 300 48.74 -9.27 -26.80
N PRO A 301 48.92 -9.77 -25.54
CA PRO A 301 48.72 -11.16 -25.10
C PRO A 301 47.74 -11.44 -23.94
N ARG A 302 47.35 -12.72 -23.84
CA ARG A 302 46.78 -13.35 -22.63
C ARG A 302 47.90 -13.70 -21.64
N PRO A 303 47.68 -13.64 -20.31
CA PRO A 303 48.53 -14.33 -19.35
C PRO A 303 48.29 -15.85 -19.40
N ASN A 304 49.37 -16.63 -19.44
CA ASN A 304 49.38 -18.04 -19.08
C ASN A 304 50.37 -18.20 -17.93
N LEU A 305 49.94 -18.69 -16.77
CA LEU A 305 50.83 -19.41 -15.86
C LEU A 305 50.37 -20.86 -15.76
N ARG A 306 51.31 -21.78 -16.00
CA ARG A 306 51.18 -23.20 -15.69
C ARG A 306 52.19 -23.54 -14.61
N THR A 307 51.71 -24.10 -13.51
CA THR A 307 52.50 -24.99 -12.67
C THR A 307 51.71 -26.29 -12.53
N ARG A 308 52.37 -27.42 -12.76
CA ARG A 308 51.76 -28.77 -12.67
C ARG A 308 51.78 -29.24 -11.22
N ILE A 309 50.95 -30.23 -10.86
CA ILE A 309 51.40 -31.61 -10.58
C ILE A 309 50.23 -32.59 -10.40
N SER A 310 50.44 -33.81 -10.90
CA SER A 310 49.75 -35.09 -10.67
C SER A 310 48.25 -35.17 -10.35
N LEU A 311 47.48 -35.62 -11.36
CA LEU A 311 46.38 -36.56 -11.12
C LEU A 311 46.95 -37.98 -11.02
N ASN A 312 46.61 -38.71 -9.96
CA ASN A 312 46.66 -40.18 -9.94
C ASN A 312 45.21 -40.70 -9.97
N LEU A 313 44.92 -41.64 -10.85
CA LEU A 313 43.71 -42.46 -10.74
C LEU A 313 44.00 -43.62 -9.79
N ASP A 314 43.03 -43.98 -8.97
CA ASP A 314 42.68 -45.40 -8.86
C ASP A 314 41.16 -45.57 -8.74
N ARG A 315 40.66 -46.77 -9.02
CA ARG A 315 39.25 -47.13 -9.10
C ARG A 315 38.85 -48.02 -7.91
N ARG A 316 37.68 -47.76 -7.32
CA ARG A 316 36.61 -48.79 -7.23
C ARG A 316 35.25 -48.33 -6.69
N HIS A 317 34.24 -49.11 -7.09
CA HIS A 317 32.91 -49.32 -6.50
C HIS A 317 31.90 -48.17 -6.39
N THR A 318 30.99 -48.13 -7.37
CA THR A 318 29.55 -47.89 -7.17
C THR A 318 28.93 -48.91 -6.20
N PRO A 319 27.88 -48.53 -5.45
CA PRO A 319 26.55 -49.10 -5.71
C PRO A 319 25.45 -48.04 -5.88
N THR A 320 24.19 -48.46 -6.04
CA THR A 320 23.01 -47.63 -6.38
C THR A 320 21.86 -47.88 -5.41
N LEU A 321 21.10 -46.80 -5.08
CA LEU A 321 19.79 -46.79 -4.37
C LEU A 321 19.83 -47.37 -2.93
N ASP A 322 19.09 -46.87 -1.93
CA ASP A 322 17.75 -46.28 -1.90
C ASP A 322 17.66 -45.19 -0.79
N PRO A 323 16.58 -44.37 -0.65
CA PRO A 323 16.56 -43.23 0.27
C PRO A 323 15.99 -43.54 1.66
N THR A 324 16.59 -43.00 2.73
CA THR A 324 15.99 -42.94 4.08
C THR A 324 16.62 -41.85 4.94
N ILE A 325 15.80 -41.22 5.81
CA ILE A 325 16.14 -40.57 7.09
C ILE A 325 17.16 -39.41 6.98
N ASP A 326 16.72 -38.15 6.86
CA ASP A 326 16.09 -37.30 7.90
C ASP A 326 17.12 -36.64 8.86
N HIS A 327 17.17 -35.31 8.81
CA HIS A 327 17.96 -34.43 9.66
C HIS A 327 17.12 -33.24 10.15
N HIS A 328 15.92 -33.51 10.66
CA HIS A 328 15.15 -32.51 11.42
C HIS A 328 15.87 -32.09 12.72
N THR A 329 16.67 -31.02 12.63
CA THR A 329 17.01 -30.18 13.79
C THR A 329 16.04 -29.00 13.80
N ILE A 330 14.87 -29.18 14.42
CA ILE A 330 13.85 -28.14 14.51
C ILE A 330 14.15 -27.21 15.69
N HIS A 331 14.37 -25.93 15.42
CA HIS A 331 14.20 -24.90 16.44
C HIS A 331 12.71 -24.79 16.78
N THR A 332 12.37 -24.99 18.05
CA THR A 332 10.98 -25.00 18.53
C THR A 332 10.42 -23.59 18.64
N ASN A 333 9.24 -23.34 18.07
CA ASN A 333 8.53 -22.08 18.26
C ASN A 333 7.66 -22.11 19.53
N THR A 334 7.82 -21.06 20.33
CA THR A 334 7.13 -20.73 21.58
C THR A 334 5.68 -20.29 21.33
N PRO A 335 4.76 -20.31 22.32
CA PRO A 335 3.43 -19.70 22.19
C PRO A 335 3.47 -18.23 21.76
N CYS A 336 2.35 -17.71 21.24
CA CYS A 336 2.23 -16.30 20.86
C CYS A 336 2.53 -15.39 22.06
N ASN A 337 3.56 -14.57 21.93
CA ASN A 337 4.12 -13.77 23.01
C ASN A 337 3.29 -12.47 23.18
N PRO A 338 3.00 -11.98 24.42
CA PRO A 338 2.38 -10.68 24.65
C PRO A 338 3.04 -9.47 23.93
N GLN A 339 4.26 -9.63 23.41
CA GLN A 339 4.90 -8.71 22.46
C GLN A 339 4.04 -8.32 21.23
N SER A 340 3.05 -9.12 20.82
CA SER A 340 2.18 -8.81 19.67
C SER A 340 1.29 -7.57 19.87
N THR A 341 1.09 -7.14 21.11
CA THR A 341 0.25 -5.97 21.47
C THR A 341 0.97 -4.62 21.37
N MET A 342 2.26 -4.60 21.02
CA MET A 342 3.15 -3.43 21.13
C MET A 342 3.83 -3.06 19.79
N ALA A 343 3.16 -3.24 18.66
CA ALA A 343 3.70 -2.96 17.32
C ALA A 343 4.39 -1.59 17.18
N THR A 344 3.82 -0.50 17.69
CA THR A 344 4.41 0.85 17.64
C THR A 344 5.72 0.91 18.43
N LYS A 345 5.75 0.33 19.64
CA LYS A 345 6.97 0.29 20.47
C LYS A 345 8.02 -0.69 19.94
N ASN A 346 7.60 -1.81 19.34
CA ASN A 346 8.49 -2.80 18.72
C ASN A 346 9.18 -2.19 17.49
N LEU A 347 8.44 -1.51 16.61
CA LEU A 347 9.01 -0.77 15.48
C LEU A 347 9.99 0.31 15.96
N ALA A 348 9.62 1.09 16.97
CA ALA A 348 10.49 2.11 17.56
C ALA A 348 11.78 1.52 18.17
N THR A 349 11.67 0.38 18.86
CA THR A 349 12.81 -0.33 19.48
C THR A 349 13.74 -0.89 18.42
N TRP A 350 13.20 -1.56 17.39
CA TRP A 350 14.00 -2.06 16.27
C TRP A 350 14.69 -0.92 15.51
N ALA A 351 13.94 0.12 15.16
CA ALA A 351 14.46 1.26 14.41
C ALA A 351 15.57 1.98 15.16
N THR A 352 15.45 2.19 16.47
CA THR A 352 16.51 2.81 17.28
C THR A 352 17.71 1.87 17.43
N SER A 353 17.50 0.57 17.70
CA SER A 353 18.59 -0.40 17.90
C SER A 353 19.35 -0.81 16.64
N LEU A 354 18.78 -0.64 15.43
CA LEU A 354 19.42 -1.05 14.18
C LEU A 354 20.80 -0.36 13.99
N THR A 355 21.86 -1.15 13.90
CA THR A 355 23.22 -0.68 13.56
C THR A 355 23.86 -1.66 12.60
N ASN A 356 24.55 -1.16 11.57
CA ASN A 356 25.26 -1.96 10.57
C ASN A 356 24.36 -3.04 9.91
N PRO A 357 23.40 -2.65 9.05
CA PRO A 357 22.61 -3.62 8.28
C PRO A 357 23.53 -4.53 7.44
N PRO A 358 23.08 -5.74 7.05
CA PRO A 358 23.87 -6.64 6.21
C PRO A 358 24.40 -5.93 4.96
N GLU A 359 25.57 -6.34 4.45
CA GLU A 359 26.25 -5.69 3.32
C GLU A 359 25.34 -5.62 2.08
N GLU A 360 24.62 -6.71 1.78
CA GLU A 360 23.61 -6.80 0.72
C GLU A 360 22.42 -5.83 0.92
N VAL A 361 21.97 -5.60 2.15
CA VAL A 361 20.89 -4.66 2.49
C VAL A 361 21.37 -3.22 2.38
N THR A 362 22.57 -2.94 2.88
CA THR A 362 23.23 -1.62 2.77
C THR A 362 23.48 -1.27 1.29
N HIS A 363 23.90 -2.24 0.48
CA HIS A 363 24.05 -2.09 -0.97
C HIS A 363 22.70 -1.93 -1.68
N ALA A 364 21.64 -2.67 -1.30
CA ALA A 364 20.30 -2.44 -1.85
C ALA A 364 19.76 -1.03 -1.53
N ALA A 365 20.01 -0.50 -0.32
CA ALA A 365 19.68 0.87 0.04
C ALA A 365 20.52 1.91 -0.72
N LEU A 366 21.82 1.64 -0.95
CA LEU A 366 22.70 2.46 -1.80
C LEU A 366 22.14 2.57 -3.23
N ARG A 367 21.77 1.45 -3.84
CA ARG A 367 21.15 1.38 -5.18
C ARG A 367 19.81 2.11 -5.22
N SER A 368 19.03 2.01 -4.14
CA SER A 368 17.73 2.67 -4.00
C SER A 368 17.89 4.20 -3.92
N PHE A 369 18.82 4.69 -3.09
CA PHE A 369 19.18 6.12 -3.04
C PHE A 369 19.72 6.62 -4.38
N TYR A 370 20.62 5.87 -5.02
CA TYR A 370 21.18 6.20 -6.33
C TYR A 370 20.08 6.36 -7.40
N ASN A 371 19.14 5.41 -7.46
CA ASN A 371 17.97 5.47 -8.32
C ASN A 371 17.09 6.70 -8.00
N TRP A 372 16.82 6.97 -6.72
CA TRP A 372 16.05 8.12 -6.28
C TRP A 372 16.69 9.47 -6.64
N VAL A 373 18.00 9.63 -6.47
CA VAL A 373 18.73 10.84 -6.89
C VAL A 373 18.55 11.08 -8.39
N GLY A 374 18.77 10.06 -9.22
CA GLY A 374 18.62 10.17 -10.68
C GLY A 374 17.20 10.59 -11.10
N CYS A 375 16.17 10.02 -10.45
CA CYS A 375 14.78 10.39 -10.70
C CYS A 375 14.46 11.82 -10.22
N THR A 376 14.97 12.22 -9.05
CA THR A 376 14.78 13.57 -8.47
C THR A 376 15.42 14.64 -9.35
N VAL A 377 16.64 14.41 -9.82
CA VAL A 377 17.33 15.31 -10.77
C VAL A 377 16.55 15.40 -12.08
N GLY A 378 16.15 14.27 -12.67
CA GLY A 378 15.37 14.24 -13.91
C GLY A 378 13.97 14.85 -13.80
N GLY A 379 13.37 14.87 -12.61
CA GLY A 379 12.07 15.48 -12.32
C GLY A 379 12.12 16.92 -11.80
N SER A 380 13.31 17.46 -11.52
CA SER A 380 13.53 18.77 -10.88
C SER A 380 12.85 19.95 -11.60
N ASN A 381 12.94 19.97 -12.93
CA ASN A 381 12.37 21.01 -13.79
C ASN A 381 10.96 20.69 -14.32
N HIS A 382 10.38 19.53 -13.97
CA HIS A 382 9.05 19.14 -14.43
C HIS A 382 7.97 20.14 -14.00
N ALA A 383 6.88 20.24 -14.78
CA ALA A 383 5.81 21.21 -14.55
C ALA A 383 5.21 21.11 -13.14
N ALA A 384 4.90 19.89 -12.67
CA ALA A 384 4.38 19.66 -11.32
C ALA A 384 5.31 20.20 -10.22
N THR A 385 6.60 19.87 -10.29
CA THR A 385 7.65 20.33 -9.35
C THR A 385 7.76 21.84 -9.35
N SER A 386 7.79 22.45 -10.54
CA SER A 386 7.89 23.91 -10.71
C SER A 386 6.64 24.65 -10.22
N ILE A 387 5.44 24.08 -10.41
CA ILE A 387 4.17 24.64 -9.89
C ILE A 387 4.15 24.58 -8.37
N ALA A 388 4.44 23.42 -7.76
CA ALA A 388 4.47 23.25 -6.31
C ALA A 388 5.49 24.19 -5.64
N ARG A 389 6.71 24.27 -6.20
CA ARG A 389 7.75 25.20 -5.75
C ARG A 389 7.29 26.65 -5.84
N LYS A 390 6.79 27.09 -7.00
CA LYS A 390 6.30 28.47 -7.19
C LYS A 390 5.15 28.84 -6.24
N ALA A 391 4.25 27.89 -5.94
CA ALA A 391 3.11 28.13 -5.06
C ALA A 391 3.50 28.25 -3.58
N LEU A 392 4.51 27.50 -3.12
CA LEU A 392 4.85 27.38 -1.71
C LEU A 392 6.12 28.14 -1.28
N SER A 393 7.01 28.52 -2.20
CA SER A 393 8.17 29.39 -1.90
C SER A 393 7.84 30.70 -1.15
N PRO A 394 6.66 31.35 -1.29
CA PRO A 394 6.29 32.51 -0.46
C PRO A 394 6.14 32.21 1.05
N PHE A 395 6.03 30.94 1.43
CA PHE A 395 5.90 30.46 2.82
C PHE A 395 7.16 29.71 3.31
N ALA A 396 8.24 29.72 2.51
CA ALA A 396 9.48 29.04 2.86
C ALA A 396 10.27 29.77 3.95
N GLY A 397 10.95 28.98 4.79
CA GLY A 397 11.91 29.45 5.77
C GLY A 397 13.31 29.71 5.18
N PRO A 398 14.34 29.84 6.05
CA PRO A 398 15.72 29.98 5.61
C PRO A 398 16.17 28.79 4.73
N PRO A 399 17.02 29.03 3.71
CA PRO A 399 17.50 27.97 2.81
C PRO A 399 18.52 27.06 3.52
N THR A 400 18.05 25.98 4.13
CA THR A 400 18.88 25.00 4.85
C THR A 400 19.23 23.77 4.01
N SER A 401 18.43 23.46 2.99
CA SER A 401 18.40 22.16 2.33
C SER A 401 18.23 22.30 0.81
N THR A 402 18.81 21.39 0.03
CA THR A 402 19.02 21.53 -1.41
C THR A 402 17.90 20.95 -2.25
N LEU A 403 17.56 21.61 -3.36
CA LEU A 403 16.63 21.12 -4.37
C LEU A 403 17.42 20.51 -5.53
N LEU A 404 17.52 19.17 -5.55
CA LEU A 404 18.43 18.44 -6.45
C LEU A 404 18.11 18.71 -7.92
N GLY A 405 19.15 18.85 -8.76
CA GLY A 405 18.98 19.23 -10.17
C GLY A 405 18.81 20.73 -10.39
N THR A 406 18.87 21.55 -9.34
CA THR A 406 18.74 23.02 -9.43
C THR A 406 19.84 23.71 -8.63
N SER A 407 20.07 25.00 -8.89
CA SER A 407 20.94 25.85 -8.06
C SER A 407 20.19 26.53 -6.90
N LEU A 408 19.18 25.86 -6.32
CA LEU A 408 18.27 26.44 -5.34
C LEU A 408 18.23 25.60 -4.05
N SER A 409 18.03 26.30 -2.94
CA SER A 409 17.85 25.72 -1.62
C SER A 409 16.64 26.37 -0.93
N THR A 410 16.04 25.68 0.02
CA THR A 410 14.86 26.11 0.79
C THR A 410 14.91 25.46 2.17
N ASP A 411 13.93 25.68 3.04
CA ASP A 411 13.90 24.99 4.34
C ASP A 411 13.66 23.48 4.17
N ALA A 412 14.05 22.69 5.18
CA ALA A 412 13.94 21.23 5.11
C ALA A 412 12.51 20.70 4.85
N GLN A 413 11.46 21.40 5.32
CA GLN A 413 10.07 20.96 5.12
C GLN A 413 9.64 21.13 3.65
N HIS A 414 10.01 22.23 3.02
CA HIS A 414 9.75 22.44 1.59
C HIS A 414 10.71 21.64 0.69
N ALA A 415 11.96 21.40 1.11
CA ALA A 415 12.89 20.56 0.39
C ALA A 415 12.43 19.10 0.33
N ALA A 416 11.96 18.54 1.45
CA ALA A 416 11.39 17.20 1.50
C ALA A 416 10.16 17.06 0.56
N LEU A 417 9.30 18.08 0.54
CA LEU A 417 8.14 18.13 -0.35
C LEU A 417 8.54 18.20 -1.83
N PHE A 418 9.42 19.12 -2.22
CA PHE A 418 9.76 19.33 -3.63
C PHE A 418 10.64 18.21 -4.21
N ASN A 419 11.60 17.70 -3.44
CA ASN A 419 12.41 16.55 -3.87
C ASN A 419 11.55 15.27 -3.99
N GLY A 420 10.63 15.02 -3.05
CA GLY A 420 9.72 13.87 -3.12
C GLY A 420 8.63 13.98 -4.19
N ILE A 421 8.27 15.20 -4.60
CA ILE A 421 7.50 15.42 -5.84
C ILE A 421 8.37 15.06 -7.05
N ALA A 422 9.57 15.63 -7.14
CA ALA A 422 10.47 15.46 -8.28
C ALA A 422 10.86 14.00 -8.51
N SER A 423 11.07 13.19 -7.47
CA SER A 423 11.37 11.76 -7.64
C SER A 423 10.24 10.97 -8.30
N HIS A 424 8.98 11.40 -8.13
CA HIS A 424 7.78 10.68 -8.58
C HIS A 424 7.03 11.33 -9.76
N VAL A 425 7.50 12.45 -10.34
CA VAL A 425 6.82 13.05 -11.52
C VAL A 425 6.86 12.16 -12.75
N HIS A 426 7.94 11.39 -12.93
CA HIS A 426 8.10 10.51 -14.08
C HIS A 426 7.44 9.15 -13.90
N ASP A 427 6.97 8.81 -12.69
CA ASP A 427 6.59 7.45 -12.27
C ASP A 427 7.69 6.42 -12.62
N TYR A 428 8.95 6.82 -12.43
CA TYR A 428 10.14 6.10 -12.88
C TYR A 428 11.06 5.67 -11.73
N ASP A 429 10.63 5.93 -10.50
CA ASP A 429 11.27 5.54 -9.25
C ASP A 429 11.17 4.03 -8.97
N ASP A 430 11.52 3.63 -7.76
CA ASP A 430 11.53 2.25 -7.29
C ASP A 430 10.13 1.73 -6.94
N THR A 431 9.95 0.43 -6.71
CA THR A 431 8.67 -0.16 -6.33
C THR A 431 8.86 -1.45 -5.53
N HIS A 432 8.31 -1.53 -4.32
CA HIS A 432 8.27 -2.75 -3.53
C HIS A 432 7.11 -3.65 -4.03
N LEU A 433 7.43 -4.66 -4.85
CA LEU A 433 6.44 -5.37 -5.68
C LEU A 433 5.34 -6.09 -4.89
N ASP A 434 5.61 -6.55 -3.67
CA ASP A 434 4.61 -7.23 -2.83
C ASP A 434 3.47 -6.30 -2.34
N THR A 435 3.61 -4.98 -2.52
CA THR A 435 2.67 -3.95 -2.00
C THR A 435 2.42 -2.76 -2.95
N ILE A 436 3.19 -2.61 -4.03
CA ILE A 436 3.17 -1.45 -4.95
C ILE A 436 3.44 -0.10 -4.23
N ILE A 437 4.23 -0.12 -3.15
CA ILE A 437 4.79 1.09 -2.51
C ILE A 437 5.97 1.61 -3.35
N HIS A 438 6.15 2.93 -3.43
CA HIS A 438 7.37 3.59 -3.94
C HIS A 438 8.21 4.11 -2.76
N PRO A 439 9.11 3.29 -2.17
CA PRO A 439 9.61 3.52 -0.80
C PRO A 439 10.65 4.65 -0.69
N THR A 440 11.65 4.69 -1.57
CA THR A 440 12.76 5.65 -1.39
C THR A 440 12.31 7.10 -1.61
N GLY A 441 11.25 7.31 -2.41
CA GLY A 441 10.61 8.61 -2.64
C GLY A 441 10.37 9.43 -1.36
N PRO A 442 9.47 9.01 -0.46
CA PRO A 442 9.22 9.70 0.81
C PRO A 442 10.45 9.70 1.75
N VAL A 443 11.11 8.55 1.93
CA VAL A 443 12.15 8.39 2.97
C VAL A 443 13.40 9.20 2.66
N ALA A 444 13.98 9.07 1.47
CA ALA A 444 15.21 9.78 1.12
C ALA A 444 15.00 11.30 1.05
N SER A 445 13.83 11.75 0.58
CA SER A 445 13.49 13.17 0.51
C SER A 445 13.45 13.82 1.90
N ALA A 446 12.86 13.14 2.89
CA ALA A 446 12.84 13.60 4.28
C ALA A 446 14.24 13.52 4.92
N LEU A 447 14.90 12.37 4.78
CA LEU A 447 16.19 12.07 5.41
C LEU A 447 17.33 12.97 4.91
N LEU A 448 17.41 13.24 3.60
CA LEU A 448 18.39 14.17 3.05
C LEU A 448 18.12 15.60 3.56
N SER A 449 16.87 16.04 3.46
CA SER A 449 16.50 17.42 3.79
C SER A 449 16.80 17.78 5.25
N ILE A 450 16.64 16.86 6.21
CA ILE A 450 17.08 17.07 7.60
C ILE A 450 18.60 16.95 7.75
N THR A 451 19.26 16.02 7.04
CA THR A 451 20.70 15.76 7.18
C THR A 451 21.52 17.02 6.88
N GLU A 452 21.13 17.79 5.86
CA GLU A 452 21.78 19.06 5.50
C GLU A 452 21.69 20.13 6.61
N THR A 453 20.69 20.07 7.49
CA THR A 453 20.51 21.07 8.58
C THR A 453 21.29 20.77 9.85
N LEU A 454 21.92 19.60 9.96
CA LEU A 454 22.57 19.17 11.20
C LEU A 454 23.93 19.86 11.37
N ASP A 455 24.22 20.37 12.57
CA ASP A 455 25.54 20.98 12.92
C ASP A 455 26.71 19.97 12.98
N ARG A 456 26.44 18.68 12.73
CA ARG A 456 27.41 17.57 12.73
C ARG A 456 27.52 16.94 11.33
N PRO A 457 28.67 16.38 10.95
CA PRO A 457 28.73 15.47 9.81
C PRO A 457 27.84 14.24 10.04
N VAL A 458 27.37 13.67 8.94
CA VAL A 458 26.65 12.39 8.87
C VAL A 458 27.38 11.54 7.84
N SER A 459 27.97 10.41 8.25
CA SER A 459 28.64 9.52 7.30
C SER A 459 27.61 8.78 6.43
N GLY A 460 28.02 8.36 5.23
CA GLY A 460 27.15 7.60 4.34
C GLY A 460 26.67 6.28 4.94
N ALA A 461 27.47 5.63 5.79
CA ALA A 461 27.05 4.45 6.54
C ALA A 461 25.94 4.76 7.58
N GLU A 462 26.01 5.91 8.27
CA GLU A 462 24.96 6.37 9.19
C GLU A 462 23.67 6.72 8.42
N PHE A 463 23.81 7.42 7.29
CA PHE A 463 22.71 7.80 6.40
C PHE A 463 22.01 6.57 5.78
N LEU A 464 22.76 5.63 5.21
CA LEU A 464 22.20 4.40 4.64
C LEU A 464 21.54 3.52 5.71
N THR A 465 22.07 3.48 6.93
CA THR A 465 21.42 2.80 8.06
C THR A 465 20.09 3.47 8.44
N ALA A 466 19.99 4.80 8.34
CA ALA A 466 18.73 5.53 8.52
C ALA A 466 17.74 5.31 7.37
N LEU A 467 18.23 5.23 6.12
CA LEU A 467 17.42 4.94 4.94
C LEU A 467 16.81 3.54 5.01
N VAL A 468 17.61 2.51 5.32
CA VAL A 468 17.14 1.13 5.56
C VAL A 468 16.04 1.10 6.64
N ALA A 469 16.24 1.81 7.76
CA ALA A 469 15.25 1.84 8.83
C ALA A 469 13.87 2.37 8.37
N GLY A 470 13.85 3.41 7.52
CA GLY A 470 12.62 3.96 6.96
C GLY A 470 11.96 3.05 5.92
N ILE A 471 12.75 2.48 5.00
CA ILE A 471 12.25 1.60 3.92
C ILE A 471 11.67 0.31 4.49
N GLU A 472 12.31 -0.32 5.48
CA GLU A 472 11.73 -1.47 6.17
C GLU A 472 10.45 -1.10 6.92
N ALA A 473 10.43 0.05 7.62
CA ALA A 473 9.27 0.48 8.41
C ALA A 473 8.01 0.66 7.54
N GLU A 474 8.10 1.40 6.44
CA GLU A 474 6.94 1.65 5.56
C GLU A 474 6.53 0.40 4.77
N CYS A 475 7.48 -0.45 4.35
CA CYS A 475 7.17 -1.70 3.66
C CYS A 475 6.51 -2.72 4.60
N LYS A 476 6.97 -2.88 5.85
CA LYS A 476 6.32 -3.74 6.85
C LYS A 476 4.94 -3.22 7.25
N VAL A 477 4.80 -1.92 7.51
CA VAL A 477 3.51 -1.30 7.83
C VAL A 477 2.56 -1.32 6.63
N GLY A 478 3.06 -1.32 5.40
CA GLY A 478 2.28 -1.57 4.19
C GLY A 478 1.83 -3.02 4.02
N LEU A 479 2.75 -3.98 4.23
CA LEU A 479 2.44 -5.40 4.29
C LEU A 479 1.42 -5.72 5.39
N ALA A 480 1.33 -4.93 6.46
CA ALA A 480 0.32 -5.10 7.51
C ALA A 480 -1.14 -4.88 7.03
N VAL A 481 -1.34 -4.10 5.95
CA VAL A 481 -2.66 -3.63 5.49
C VAL A 481 -3.01 -3.97 4.02
N TRP A 482 -2.05 -4.52 3.27
CA TRP A 482 -2.23 -4.95 1.89
C TRP A 482 -3.06 -6.25 1.75
N PRO A 483 -3.96 -6.41 0.75
CA PRO A 483 -4.30 -5.45 -0.31
C PRO A 483 -5.48 -4.53 0.06
N ALA A 484 -6.26 -4.86 1.11
CA ALA A 484 -7.53 -4.20 1.44
C ALA A 484 -7.44 -2.67 1.52
N HIS A 485 -6.35 -2.14 2.08
CA HIS A 485 -6.05 -0.71 2.12
C HIS A 485 -5.95 -0.06 0.73
N TYR A 486 -5.28 -0.72 -0.21
CA TYR A 486 -5.16 -0.25 -1.58
C TYR A 486 -6.50 -0.42 -2.33
N ASP A 487 -7.18 -1.54 -2.14
CA ASP A 487 -8.45 -1.87 -2.79
C ASP A 487 -9.56 -0.86 -2.45
N VAL A 488 -9.65 -0.41 -1.20
CA VAL A 488 -10.64 0.62 -0.77
C VAL A 488 -10.31 2.03 -1.27
N GLY A 489 -9.14 2.25 -1.88
CA GLY A 489 -8.82 3.48 -2.62
C GLY A 489 -7.61 4.29 -2.14
N TRP A 490 -6.87 3.85 -1.10
CA TRP A 490 -5.70 4.59 -0.63
C TRP A 490 -4.47 4.42 -1.54
N HIS A 491 -3.68 5.49 -1.68
CA HIS A 491 -2.35 5.41 -2.28
C HIS A 491 -1.32 5.03 -1.20
N ILE A 492 -1.10 3.72 -1.05
CA ILE A 492 -0.29 3.12 0.01
C ILE A 492 1.08 3.79 0.24
N THR A 493 1.78 4.16 -0.84
CA THR A 493 3.04 4.93 -0.84
C THR A 493 3.07 6.13 0.12
N SER A 494 1.96 6.87 0.26
CA SER A 494 1.91 8.09 1.07
C SER A 494 1.21 7.94 2.42
N THR A 495 0.49 6.82 2.62
CA THR A 495 -0.11 6.47 3.91
C THR A 495 0.88 5.75 4.81
N THR A 496 1.80 4.95 4.24
CA THR A 496 2.93 4.35 4.94
C THR A 496 4.18 5.24 4.91
N GLY A 497 4.38 6.00 3.83
CA GLY A 497 5.60 6.78 3.62
C GLY A 497 5.86 7.90 4.64
N SER A 498 4.81 8.41 5.31
CA SER A 498 5.01 9.33 6.44
C SER A 498 5.69 8.63 7.61
N ILE A 499 5.41 7.34 7.83
CA ILE A 499 5.94 6.52 8.92
C ILE A 499 7.39 6.13 8.60
N GLY A 500 7.69 5.71 7.37
CA GLY A 500 9.06 5.46 6.92
C GLY A 500 9.95 6.70 7.03
N ALA A 501 9.46 7.85 6.55
CA ALA A 501 10.15 9.13 6.67
C ALA A 501 10.37 9.54 8.14
N ALA A 502 9.37 9.39 9.02
CA ALA A 502 9.52 9.68 10.45
C ALA A 502 10.54 8.77 11.14
N VAL A 503 10.58 7.48 10.78
CA VAL A 503 11.56 6.52 11.32
C VAL A 503 12.99 6.87 10.89
N ALA A 504 13.21 7.17 9.61
CA ALA A 504 14.54 7.55 9.11
C ALA A 504 15.03 8.88 9.72
N VAL A 505 14.17 9.90 9.76
CA VAL A 505 14.48 11.20 10.37
C VAL A 505 14.71 11.06 11.88
N GLY A 506 13.85 10.31 12.59
CA GLY A 506 14.03 10.04 14.02
C GLY A 506 15.34 9.32 14.31
N LYS A 507 15.80 8.44 13.42
CA LYS A 507 17.07 7.73 13.57
C LYS A 507 18.28 8.64 13.36
N ILE A 508 18.26 9.55 12.38
CA ILE A 508 19.39 10.48 12.16
C ILE A 508 19.46 11.59 13.22
N LEU A 509 18.30 11.97 13.78
CA LEU A 509 18.17 12.82 14.98
C LEU A 509 18.54 12.11 16.29
N LYS A 510 18.77 10.79 16.27
CA LYS A 510 19.13 9.95 17.43
C LYS A 510 18.10 10.01 18.56
N LEU A 511 16.82 9.93 18.18
CA LEU A 511 15.72 9.78 19.14
C LEU A 511 15.86 8.49 19.94
N ASP A 512 15.46 8.56 21.21
CA ASP A 512 15.22 7.39 22.06
C ASP A 512 13.95 6.62 21.63
N VAL A 513 13.71 5.45 22.23
CA VAL A 513 12.59 4.55 21.87
C VAL A 513 11.23 5.23 22.02
N ASP A 514 11.01 6.01 23.08
CA ASP A 514 9.70 6.58 23.38
C ASP A 514 9.44 7.83 22.51
N ARG A 515 10.46 8.65 22.22
CA ARG A 515 10.39 9.71 21.19
C ARG A 515 10.19 9.14 19.78
N MET A 516 10.84 8.02 19.46
CA MET A 516 10.63 7.34 18.17
C MET A 516 9.19 6.81 18.05
N ALA A 517 8.63 6.25 19.13
CA ALA A 517 7.22 5.83 19.17
C ALA A 517 6.26 7.03 18.98
N HIS A 518 6.54 8.18 19.60
CA HIS A 518 5.78 9.41 19.35
C HIS A 518 5.95 9.94 17.90
N ALA A 519 7.14 9.82 17.30
CA ALA A 519 7.36 10.18 15.89
C ALA A 519 6.52 9.30 14.95
N ILE A 520 6.49 7.99 15.18
CA ILE A 520 5.62 7.04 14.46
C ILE A 520 4.14 7.43 14.65
N ALA A 521 3.71 7.73 15.87
CA ALA A 521 2.33 8.13 16.16
C ALA A 521 1.89 9.43 15.45
N LEU A 522 2.77 10.43 15.42
CA LEU A 522 2.54 11.70 14.74
C LEU A 522 2.58 11.56 13.20
N ALA A 523 3.29 10.56 12.67
CA ALA A 523 3.22 10.20 11.25
C ALA A 523 1.91 9.46 10.91
N CYS A 524 1.46 8.57 11.79
CA CYS A 524 0.22 7.79 11.64
C CYS A 524 -1.02 8.68 11.50
N THR A 525 -1.13 9.77 12.27
CA THR A 525 -2.30 10.68 12.16
C THR A 525 -2.29 11.56 10.90
N GLN A 526 -1.24 11.53 10.09
CA GLN A 526 -1.09 12.35 8.87
C GLN A 526 -1.29 11.52 7.58
N VAL A 527 -2.32 10.68 7.56
CA VAL A 527 -2.67 9.83 6.40
C VAL A 527 -3.02 10.71 5.19
N THR A 528 -2.36 10.49 4.05
CA THR A 528 -2.64 11.22 2.81
C THR A 528 -2.55 10.33 1.57
N GLY A 529 -3.34 10.66 0.54
CA GLY A 529 -3.21 10.14 -0.82
C GLY A 529 -4.29 9.15 -1.25
N LEU A 530 -5.00 9.47 -2.33
CA LEU A 530 -6.11 8.69 -2.88
C LEU A 530 -5.79 8.23 -4.31
N ARG A 531 -6.15 6.99 -4.66
CA ARG A 531 -5.92 6.40 -6.00
C ARG A 531 -6.60 7.18 -7.13
N GLU A 532 -7.72 7.85 -6.85
CA GLU A 532 -8.44 8.71 -7.79
C GLU A 532 -7.57 9.86 -8.36
N MET A 533 -6.49 10.23 -7.67
CA MET A 533 -5.57 11.29 -8.14
C MET A 533 -4.57 10.80 -9.21
N PHE A 534 -4.60 9.52 -9.59
CA PHE A 534 -3.70 8.95 -10.60
C PHE A 534 -3.95 9.58 -11.98
N GLY A 535 -2.88 9.76 -12.77
CA GLY A 535 -2.95 10.52 -14.02
C GLY A 535 -2.97 12.04 -13.83
N SER A 536 -2.76 12.56 -12.60
CA SER A 536 -2.61 13.99 -12.33
C SER A 536 -1.32 14.30 -11.55
N HIS A 537 -0.96 15.59 -11.46
CA HIS A 537 0.15 16.06 -10.61
C HIS A 537 0.01 15.63 -9.13
N ALA A 538 -1.21 15.37 -8.66
CA ALA A 538 -1.44 14.97 -7.28
C ALA A 538 -0.89 13.56 -6.95
N LYS A 539 -0.70 12.66 -7.94
CA LYS A 539 0.04 11.40 -7.70
C LYS A 539 1.45 11.66 -7.17
N SER A 540 2.15 12.66 -7.72
CA SER A 540 3.51 13.04 -7.29
C SER A 540 3.53 13.91 -6.04
N PHE A 541 2.43 14.64 -5.74
CA PHE A 541 2.27 15.29 -4.44
C PHE A 541 2.28 14.29 -3.28
N HIS A 542 1.76 13.07 -3.49
CA HIS A 542 1.66 12.05 -2.44
C HIS A 542 3.00 11.71 -1.73
N PRO A 543 4.06 11.22 -2.40
CA PRO A 543 5.32 10.91 -1.72
C PRO A 543 6.04 12.14 -1.16
N GLY A 544 5.98 13.29 -1.84
CA GLY A 544 6.52 14.55 -1.30
C GLY A 544 5.81 15.00 -0.02
N ARG A 545 4.48 14.89 0.04
CA ARG A 545 3.72 15.24 1.24
C ARG A 545 3.93 14.23 2.36
N ALA A 546 4.11 12.95 2.04
CA ALA A 546 4.51 11.93 3.01
C ALA A 546 5.89 12.21 3.62
N ALA A 547 6.88 12.57 2.80
CA ALA A 547 8.20 13.03 3.27
C ALA A 547 8.09 14.20 4.26
N GLN A 548 7.30 15.22 3.90
CA GLN A 548 7.05 16.40 4.73
C GLN A 548 6.33 16.05 6.05
N ASN A 549 5.28 15.22 5.99
CA ASN A 549 4.55 14.75 7.17
C ASN A 549 5.46 14.00 8.16
N GLY A 550 6.31 13.09 7.65
CA GLY A 550 7.22 12.29 8.49
C GLY A 550 8.36 13.12 9.11
N LEU A 551 8.93 14.03 8.32
CA LEU A 551 9.91 15.00 8.81
C LEU A 551 9.33 15.89 9.93
N LEU A 552 8.11 16.39 9.74
CA LEU A 552 7.38 17.14 10.77
C LEU A 552 7.13 16.30 12.03
N ALA A 553 6.68 15.06 11.88
CA ALA A 553 6.38 14.15 12.99
C ALA A 553 7.62 13.88 13.87
N ALA A 554 8.76 13.58 13.27
CA ALA A 554 10.00 13.34 13.99
C ALA A 554 10.57 14.61 14.65
N LEU A 555 10.45 15.78 14.01
CA LEU A 555 10.85 17.06 14.61
C LEU A 555 9.98 17.45 15.82
N LEU A 556 8.67 17.22 15.75
CA LEU A 556 7.75 17.44 16.86
C LEU A 556 8.07 16.52 18.05
N ALA A 557 8.26 15.22 17.79
CA ALA A 557 8.64 14.25 18.82
C ALA A 557 10.04 14.53 19.42
N ALA A 558 10.98 15.06 18.63
CA ALA A 558 12.28 15.51 19.12
C ALA A 558 12.18 16.61 20.19
N GLN A 559 11.14 17.45 20.13
CA GLN A 559 10.84 18.50 21.12
C GLN A 559 9.86 18.04 22.23
N GLY A 560 9.50 16.75 22.27
CA GLY A 560 8.61 16.19 23.29
C GLY A 560 7.11 16.36 23.01
N PHE A 561 6.71 16.66 21.78
CA PHE A 561 5.31 16.55 21.38
C PHE A 561 4.91 15.06 21.37
N THR A 562 3.77 14.73 22.00
CA THR A 562 3.35 13.35 22.25
C THR A 562 2.29 12.86 21.27
N GLY A 563 2.17 11.53 21.17
CA GLY A 563 1.11 10.83 20.45
C GLY A 563 0.91 9.43 21.06
N SER A 564 -0.14 8.71 20.67
CA SER A 564 -0.41 7.37 21.25
C SER A 564 0.76 6.42 21.06
N LEU A 565 1.19 5.73 22.13
CA LEU A 565 2.23 4.71 22.07
C LEU A 565 1.74 3.37 21.46
N GLU A 566 0.46 3.31 21.08
CA GLU A 566 -0.23 2.18 20.42
C GLU A 566 -0.79 2.60 19.04
N ALA A 567 -0.22 3.63 18.41
CA ALA A 567 -0.81 4.33 17.27
C ALA A 567 -1.04 3.49 16.02
N LEU A 568 -0.28 2.41 15.80
CA LEU A 568 -0.49 1.48 14.69
C LEU A 568 -1.59 0.45 15.02
N GLU A 569 -1.58 -0.08 16.24
CA GLU A 569 -2.22 -1.34 16.65
C GLU A 569 -3.54 -1.20 17.43
N ALA A 570 -3.79 -0.07 18.08
CA ALA A 570 -4.99 0.14 18.89
C ALA A 570 -6.30 -0.08 18.09
N LYS A 571 -7.43 -0.31 18.78
CA LYS A 571 -8.76 -0.50 18.16
C LYS A 571 -9.17 0.65 17.21
N ARG A 572 -8.62 1.86 17.39
CA ARG A 572 -8.76 3.03 16.51
C ARG A 572 -7.42 3.53 15.94
N GLY A 573 -6.39 2.69 15.99
CA GLY A 573 -5.06 2.94 15.43
C GLY A 573 -5.01 2.78 13.92
N TRP A 574 -3.91 3.27 13.32
CA TRP A 574 -3.71 3.40 11.88
C TRP A 574 -4.03 2.11 11.12
N GLY A 575 -3.46 0.97 11.53
CA GLY A 575 -3.61 -0.29 10.79
C GLY A 575 -5.06 -0.74 10.68
N ASN A 576 -5.81 -0.63 11.78
CA ASN A 576 -7.23 -0.94 11.83
C ASN A 576 -8.06 0.05 11.00
N VAL A 577 -7.80 1.36 11.15
CA VAL A 577 -8.57 2.42 10.46
C VAL A 577 -8.35 2.42 8.95
N VAL A 578 -7.14 2.17 8.46
CA VAL A 578 -6.83 2.29 7.02
C VAL A 578 -6.93 0.96 6.26
N GLY A 579 -6.90 -0.19 6.93
CA GLY A 579 -6.90 -1.51 6.26
C GLY A 579 -7.19 -2.72 7.14
N GLY A 580 -7.87 -2.55 8.28
CA GLY A 580 -8.33 -3.67 9.12
C GLY A 580 -7.25 -4.42 9.91
N GLY A 581 -6.02 -3.90 9.99
CA GLY A 581 -4.97 -4.20 10.98
C GLY A 581 -4.39 -5.61 11.10
N HIS A 582 -5.04 -6.61 10.50
CA HIS A 582 -4.91 -8.03 10.84
C HIS A 582 -3.51 -8.67 10.74
N ARG A 583 -2.55 -8.10 9.99
CA ARG A 583 -1.17 -8.63 9.88
C ARG A 583 -0.10 -7.81 10.61
N LEU A 584 -0.47 -6.74 11.30
CA LEU A 584 0.48 -5.76 11.85
C LEU A 584 1.49 -6.38 12.84
N GLY A 585 1.03 -7.24 13.75
CA GLY A 585 1.91 -7.92 14.70
C GLY A 585 2.92 -8.85 14.02
N GLU A 586 2.51 -9.55 12.96
CA GLU A 586 3.35 -10.50 12.22
C GLU A 586 4.47 -9.78 11.46
N GLU A 587 4.14 -8.71 10.72
CA GLU A 587 5.11 -7.98 9.89
C GLU A 587 6.12 -7.18 10.72
N ILE A 588 5.71 -6.60 11.85
CA ILE A 588 6.61 -5.90 12.76
C ILE A 588 7.53 -6.88 13.52
N VAL A 589 7.06 -8.09 13.86
CA VAL A 589 7.94 -9.14 14.41
C VAL A 589 8.93 -9.67 13.35
N GLY A 590 8.61 -9.55 12.06
CA GLY A 590 9.49 -9.92 10.94
C GLY A 590 10.67 -8.95 10.67
N LEU A 591 10.72 -7.79 11.34
CA LEU A 591 11.76 -6.77 11.14
C LEU A 591 13.18 -7.29 11.40
N GLY A 592 14.09 -7.04 10.45
CA GLY A 592 15.47 -7.50 10.49
C GLY A 592 15.66 -9.00 10.21
N GLY A 593 14.59 -9.80 10.19
CA GLY A 593 14.59 -11.20 9.77
C GLY A 593 14.38 -11.36 8.26
N ARG A 594 13.32 -10.73 7.73
CA ARG A 594 13.08 -10.60 6.27
C ARG A 594 13.16 -9.11 5.91
N TRP A 595 14.12 -8.77 5.05
CA TRP A 595 14.39 -7.40 4.59
C TRP A 595 13.63 -7.09 3.31
N GLU A 596 12.66 -6.19 3.37
CA GLU A 596 11.88 -5.75 2.21
C GLU A 596 12.68 -4.83 1.28
N THR A 597 13.75 -4.20 1.79
CA THR A 597 14.73 -3.43 1.00
C THR A 597 15.37 -4.29 -0.10
N LEU A 598 15.54 -5.60 0.13
CA LEU A 598 16.03 -6.55 -0.88
C LEU A 598 14.98 -6.93 -1.94
N ARG A 599 13.70 -6.59 -1.70
CA ARG A 599 12.56 -6.83 -2.60
C ARG A 599 12.08 -5.55 -3.30
N ASN A 600 12.83 -4.46 -3.14
CA ASN A 600 12.60 -3.21 -3.83
C ASN A 600 13.12 -3.29 -5.27
N ALA A 601 12.23 -3.08 -6.25
CA ALA A 601 12.52 -3.24 -7.67
C ALA A 601 12.69 -1.89 -8.37
N PHE A 602 13.59 -1.81 -9.36
CA PHE A 602 13.86 -0.57 -10.09
C PHE A 602 13.23 -0.61 -11.48
N LYS A 603 12.32 0.34 -11.76
CA LYS A 603 11.68 0.45 -13.07
C LYS A 603 12.73 0.74 -14.17
N PRO A 604 12.84 -0.09 -15.22
CA PRO A 604 13.66 0.21 -16.41
C PRO A 604 13.05 1.27 -17.33
N PHE A 605 11.72 1.41 -17.33
CA PHE A 605 10.95 2.33 -18.19
C PHE A 605 9.96 3.19 -17.35
N PRO A 606 9.68 4.46 -17.71
CA PRO A 606 8.91 5.42 -16.92
C PRO A 606 7.38 5.26 -17.10
N CYS A 607 6.88 4.05 -16.91
CA CYS A 607 5.47 3.67 -17.11
C CYS A 607 5.07 2.49 -16.21
N GLY A 608 3.79 2.10 -16.24
CA GLY A 608 3.26 0.98 -15.45
C GLY A 608 3.92 -0.36 -15.77
N ILE A 609 4.24 -1.14 -14.73
CA ILE A 609 5.05 -2.38 -14.81
C ILE A 609 4.49 -3.43 -15.80
N VAL A 610 3.17 -3.49 -15.97
CA VAL A 610 2.49 -4.40 -16.91
C VAL A 610 2.88 -4.21 -18.39
N VAL A 611 3.53 -3.08 -18.72
CA VAL A 611 4.03 -2.80 -20.08
C VAL A 611 5.50 -3.22 -20.26
N HIS A 612 6.25 -3.34 -19.18
CA HIS A 612 7.71 -3.54 -19.21
C HIS A 612 8.17 -4.81 -19.96
N PRO A 613 7.43 -5.94 -19.94
CA PRO A 613 7.78 -7.12 -20.75
C PRO A 613 7.78 -6.82 -22.25
N VAL A 614 6.76 -6.09 -22.73
CA VAL A 614 6.67 -5.69 -24.14
C VAL A 614 7.83 -4.77 -24.53
N ILE A 615 8.20 -3.83 -23.66
CA ILE A 615 9.32 -2.91 -23.93
C ILE A 615 10.66 -3.65 -23.92
N ASP A 616 10.93 -4.56 -22.99
CA ASP A 616 12.14 -5.41 -23.00
C ASP A 616 12.18 -6.37 -24.20
N GLY A 617 11.01 -6.85 -24.64
CA GLY A 617 10.85 -7.57 -25.91
C GLY A 617 11.26 -6.72 -27.12
N CYS A 618 10.77 -5.49 -27.19
CA CYS A 618 11.04 -4.55 -28.28
C CYS A 618 12.49 -4.03 -28.29
N VAL A 619 13.07 -3.72 -27.12
CA VAL A 619 14.47 -3.30 -26.96
C VAL A 619 15.44 -4.42 -27.36
N TRP A 620 15.14 -5.67 -26.99
CA TRP A 620 15.86 -6.83 -27.52
C TRP A 620 15.70 -6.96 -29.04
N GLY A 621 14.47 -6.76 -29.54
CA GLY A 621 14.15 -6.79 -30.97
C GLY A 621 14.98 -5.79 -31.77
N HIS A 622 15.17 -4.56 -31.27
CA HIS A 622 16.02 -3.55 -31.88
C HIS A 622 17.45 -4.05 -32.11
N VAL A 623 18.09 -4.59 -31.06
CA VAL A 623 19.46 -5.13 -31.12
C VAL A 623 19.56 -6.32 -32.08
N GLU A 624 18.52 -7.17 -32.15
CA GLU A 624 18.48 -8.29 -33.09
C GLU A 624 18.30 -7.83 -34.55
N LEU A 625 17.47 -6.82 -34.81
CA LEU A 625 17.30 -6.23 -36.15
C LEU A 625 18.62 -5.60 -36.64
N GLU A 626 19.32 -4.85 -35.78
CA GLU A 626 20.68 -4.35 -36.08
C GLU A 626 21.64 -5.52 -36.39
N ARG A 627 21.63 -6.57 -35.57
CA ARG A 627 22.49 -7.76 -35.70
C ARG A 627 22.29 -8.51 -37.02
N VAL A 628 21.07 -8.51 -37.59
CA VAL A 628 20.77 -9.14 -38.89
C VAL A 628 20.75 -8.15 -40.07
N GLY A 629 21.09 -6.88 -39.86
CA GLY A 629 21.11 -5.84 -40.88
C GLY A 629 19.72 -5.60 -41.48
N VAL A 630 18.76 -5.24 -40.62
CA VAL A 630 17.40 -4.82 -40.97
C VAL A 630 17.16 -3.45 -40.34
N GLU A 631 16.64 -2.49 -41.11
CA GLU A 631 16.19 -1.22 -40.56
C GLU A 631 14.77 -1.37 -40.00
N VAL A 632 14.45 -0.68 -38.90
CA VAL A 632 13.13 -0.75 -38.26
C VAL A 632 11.97 -0.36 -39.21
N GLY A 633 12.28 0.40 -40.27
CA GLY A 633 11.32 0.71 -41.35
C GLY A 633 10.79 -0.50 -42.13
N ASP A 634 11.57 -1.59 -42.21
CA ASP A 634 11.24 -2.85 -42.91
C ASP A 634 10.36 -3.82 -42.07
N VAL A 635 10.03 -3.46 -40.83
CA VAL A 635 9.10 -4.21 -39.98
C VAL A 635 7.68 -4.06 -40.52
N GLU A 636 7.06 -5.15 -40.96
CA GLU A 636 5.71 -5.12 -41.53
C GLU A 636 4.63 -5.08 -40.45
N SER A 637 4.82 -5.82 -39.36
CA SER A 637 3.94 -5.82 -38.18
C SER A 637 4.67 -6.34 -36.94
N VAL A 638 4.19 -5.96 -35.75
CA VAL A 638 4.65 -6.51 -34.47
C VAL A 638 3.43 -7.04 -33.72
N VAL A 639 3.38 -8.36 -33.50
CA VAL A 639 2.30 -8.98 -32.72
C VAL A 639 2.81 -9.25 -31.30
N VAL A 640 2.11 -8.76 -30.28
CA VAL A 640 2.42 -9.01 -28.88
C VAL A 640 1.26 -9.73 -28.19
N ARG A 641 1.51 -10.93 -27.66
CA ARG A 641 0.56 -11.65 -26.79
C ARG A 641 0.84 -11.27 -25.34
N VAL A 642 -0.19 -10.81 -24.64
CA VAL A 642 -0.12 -10.24 -23.29
C VAL A 642 -1.35 -10.63 -22.46
N HIS A 643 -1.22 -10.68 -21.13
CA HIS A 643 -2.38 -10.86 -20.26
C HIS A 643 -3.43 -9.72 -20.45
N PRO A 644 -4.75 -9.98 -20.38
CA PRO A 644 -5.78 -8.95 -20.66
C PRO A 644 -5.63 -7.65 -19.86
N LEU A 645 -5.10 -7.72 -18.64
CA LEU A 645 -4.85 -6.54 -17.79
C LEU A 645 -3.93 -5.49 -18.46
N VAL A 646 -3.04 -5.91 -19.36
CA VAL A 646 -2.19 -4.99 -20.13
C VAL A 646 -3.06 -4.11 -21.05
N LEU A 647 -4.04 -4.70 -21.74
CA LEU A 647 -4.96 -3.93 -22.60
C LEU A 647 -5.96 -3.11 -21.78
N GLU A 648 -6.41 -3.63 -20.63
CA GLU A 648 -7.31 -2.95 -19.71
C GLU A 648 -6.70 -1.66 -19.15
N LEU A 649 -5.43 -1.71 -18.72
CA LEU A 649 -4.74 -0.56 -18.11
C LEU A 649 -4.00 0.32 -19.12
N THR A 650 -3.50 -0.23 -20.24
CA THR A 650 -2.62 0.49 -21.18
C THR A 650 -2.95 0.28 -22.65
N GLY A 651 -4.20 -0.04 -22.97
CA GLY A 651 -4.71 -0.22 -24.33
C GLY A 651 -4.89 1.06 -25.18
N LYS A 652 -4.34 2.23 -24.79
CA LYS A 652 -4.50 3.46 -25.58
C LYS A 652 -3.66 3.38 -26.87
N THR A 653 -4.30 3.27 -28.02
CA THR A 653 -3.66 3.18 -29.35
C THR A 653 -3.12 4.52 -29.86
N GLU A 654 -3.84 5.61 -29.58
CA GLU A 654 -3.56 6.96 -30.07
C GLU A 654 -3.30 7.96 -28.90
N PRO A 655 -2.22 7.79 -28.12
CA PRO A 655 -1.81 8.81 -27.15
C PRO A 655 -1.38 10.10 -27.88
N LYS A 656 -1.75 11.25 -27.31
CA LYS A 656 -1.53 12.59 -27.87
C LYS A 656 -0.37 13.34 -27.21
N ASP A 657 -0.01 12.94 -26.01
CA ASP A 657 0.98 13.56 -25.14
C ASP A 657 1.72 12.49 -24.30
N GLY A 658 2.76 12.92 -23.60
CA GLY A 658 3.62 12.08 -22.77
C GLY A 658 2.94 11.42 -21.58
N LEU A 659 1.87 12.01 -21.07
CA LEU A 659 1.07 11.44 -19.99
C LEU A 659 0.20 10.30 -20.51
N GLU A 660 -0.51 10.52 -21.63
CA GLU A 660 -1.28 9.48 -22.31
C GLU A 660 -0.40 8.32 -22.79
N ALA A 661 0.83 8.60 -23.23
CA ALA A 661 1.77 7.59 -23.72
C ALA A 661 2.19 6.56 -22.65
N LYS A 662 2.19 6.93 -21.36
CA LYS A 662 2.45 5.99 -20.24
C LYS A 662 1.36 4.93 -20.07
N PHE A 663 0.19 5.16 -20.68
CA PHE A 663 -0.94 4.23 -20.75
C PHE A 663 -1.10 3.62 -22.15
N SER A 664 -0.01 3.47 -22.90
CA SER A 664 0.02 2.91 -24.24
C SER A 664 1.09 1.82 -24.39
N VAL A 665 0.66 0.55 -24.37
CA VAL A 665 1.53 -0.60 -24.70
C VAL A 665 2.12 -0.48 -26.11
N TYR A 666 1.34 0.08 -27.04
CA TYR A 666 1.72 0.33 -28.43
C TYR A 666 2.84 1.38 -28.53
N HIS A 667 2.75 2.49 -27.79
CA HIS A 667 3.81 3.51 -27.76
C HIS A 667 5.09 2.97 -27.13
N GLY A 668 4.98 2.34 -25.94
CA GLY A 668 6.13 1.77 -25.24
C GLY A 668 6.89 0.74 -26.08
N GLY A 669 6.15 -0.15 -26.76
CA GLY A 669 6.73 -1.11 -27.71
C GLY A 669 7.38 -0.43 -28.93
N ALA A 670 6.69 0.53 -29.55
CA ALA A 670 7.21 1.25 -30.71
C ALA A 670 8.51 2.02 -30.40
N VAL A 671 8.59 2.76 -29.29
CA VAL A 671 9.82 3.49 -28.94
C VAL A 671 10.96 2.54 -28.53
N GLY A 672 10.65 1.46 -27.80
CA GLY A 672 11.64 0.43 -27.46
C GLY A 672 12.26 -0.23 -28.71
N LEU A 673 11.44 -0.49 -29.75
CA LEU A 673 11.88 -1.09 -31.00
C LEU A 673 12.57 -0.07 -31.94
N LEU A 674 12.17 1.20 -31.92
CA LEU A 674 12.74 2.24 -32.79
C LEU A 674 14.07 2.80 -32.28
N PHE A 675 14.22 2.96 -30.96
CA PHE A 675 15.37 3.64 -30.34
C PHE A 675 16.27 2.72 -29.50
N GLY A 676 15.92 1.45 -29.33
CA GLY A 676 16.65 0.52 -28.46
C GLY A 676 16.56 0.87 -26.96
N LYS A 677 15.71 1.82 -26.59
CA LYS A 677 15.43 2.25 -25.20
C LYS A 677 14.09 2.97 -25.12
N ALA A 678 13.57 3.11 -23.90
CA ALA A 678 12.33 3.83 -23.60
C ALA A 678 12.48 4.60 -22.27
N THR A 679 13.29 5.66 -22.26
CA THR A 679 13.50 6.54 -21.09
C THR A 679 12.55 7.75 -21.17
N PRO A 680 12.51 8.69 -20.20
CA PRO A 680 11.59 9.84 -20.25
C PRO A 680 11.66 10.62 -21.56
N ALA A 681 12.85 10.75 -22.16
CA ALA A 681 13.06 11.36 -23.48
C ALA A 681 12.38 10.62 -24.67
N GLN A 682 11.76 9.46 -24.47
CA GLN A 682 10.92 8.77 -25.47
C GLN A 682 9.41 8.88 -25.14
N TYR A 683 9.07 9.53 -24.03
CA TYR A 683 7.72 9.87 -23.60
C TYR A 683 7.49 11.40 -23.58
N GLU A 684 8.39 12.21 -24.15
CA GLU A 684 8.13 13.64 -24.37
C GLU A 684 7.12 13.84 -25.53
N ASP A 685 6.28 14.87 -25.43
CA ASP A 685 5.14 15.10 -26.33
C ASP A 685 5.52 15.09 -27.83
N ASP A 686 6.69 15.65 -28.18
CA ASP A 686 7.15 15.73 -29.56
C ASP A 686 7.59 14.37 -30.14
N VAL A 687 8.01 13.43 -29.29
CA VAL A 687 8.30 12.03 -29.66
C VAL A 687 7.02 11.21 -29.75
N VAL A 688 6.01 11.49 -28.91
CA VAL A 688 4.68 10.83 -28.97
C VAL A 688 3.94 11.09 -30.29
N VAL A 689 4.19 12.26 -30.89
CA VAL A 689 3.63 12.66 -32.20
C VAL A 689 4.64 12.58 -33.37
N ASP A 690 5.86 12.07 -33.16
CA ASP A 690 6.82 11.86 -34.25
C ASP A 690 6.23 10.86 -35.26
N GLY A 691 6.09 11.29 -36.52
CA GLY A 691 5.46 10.49 -37.57
C GLY A 691 6.12 9.12 -37.80
N ARG A 692 7.37 8.89 -37.38
CA ARG A 692 8.05 7.58 -37.39
C ARG A 692 7.59 6.68 -36.25
N VAL A 693 7.40 7.25 -35.07
CA VAL A 693 6.87 6.54 -33.89
C VAL A 693 5.42 6.16 -34.14
N VAL A 694 4.60 7.09 -34.65
CA VAL A 694 3.21 6.82 -35.05
C VAL A 694 3.15 5.72 -36.12
N GLN A 695 3.89 5.86 -37.23
CA GLN A 695 3.94 4.84 -38.30
C GLN A 695 4.43 3.46 -37.87
N LEU A 696 5.12 3.33 -36.73
CA LEU A 696 5.51 2.05 -36.15
C LEU A 696 4.46 1.55 -35.15
N ARG A 697 3.91 2.45 -34.31
CA ARG A 697 2.81 2.19 -33.38
C ARG A 697 1.57 1.63 -34.09
N ASP A 698 1.26 2.16 -35.27
CA ASP A 698 0.17 1.70 -36.15
C ASP A 698 0.39 0.27 -36.71
N ARG A 699 1.58 -0.31 -36.53
CA ARG A 699 1.94 -1.70 -36.92
C ARG A 699 1.91 -2.69 -35.75
N PHE A 700 1.59 -2.25 -34.54
CA PHE A 700 1.49 -3.12 -33.36
C PHE A 700 0.07 -3.71 -33.20
N GLU A 701 -0.02 -5.04 -33.16
CA GLU A 701 -1.21 -5.78 -32.78
C GLU A 701 -1.00 -6.39 -31.37
N ALA A 702 -1.79 -5.95 -30.39
CA ALA A 702 -1.71 -6.45 -29.03
C ALA A 702 -2.89 -7.39 -28.72
N VAL A 703 -2.58 -8.67 -28.46
CA VAL A 703 -3.53 -9.78 -28.39
C VAL A 703 -3.65 -10.27 -26.95
N ALA A 704 -4.87 -10.27 -26.42
CA ALA A 704 -5.18 -10.75 -25.08
C ALA A 704 -5.04 -12.28 -24.96
N ASP A 705 -4.23 -12.75 -24.02
CA ASP A 705 -4.02 -14.17 -23.74
C ASP A 705 -4.14 -14.45 -22.23
N LYS A 706 -5.11 -15.29 -21.84
CA LYS A 706 -5.40 -15.63 -20.44
C LYS A 706 -4.49 -16.72 -19.88
N ILE A 707 -3.59 -17.29 -20.69
CA ILE A 707 -2.60 -18.27 -20.24
C ILE A 707 -1.36 -17.56 -19.67
N LEU A 708 -1.07 -16.36 -20.16
CA LEU A 708 0.08 -15.55 -19.73
C LEU A 708 -0.21 -14.83 -18.41
N ARG A 709 0.82 -14.70 -17.57
CA ARG A 709 0.82 -13.85 -16.37
C ARG A 709 0.82 -12.34 -16.73
N PRO A 710 0.44 -11.44 -15.79
CA PRO A 710 0.50 -9.99 -15.99
C PRO A 710 1.90 -9.40 -16.26
N ASP A 711 2.96 -10.16 -15.98
CA ASP A 711 4.37 -9.78 -16.02
C ASP A 711 5.19 -10.46 -17.14
N GLU A 712 4.53 -11.19 -18.05
CA GLU A 712 5.19 -11.84 -19.20
C GLU A 712 4.55 -11.46 -20.55
N CYS A 713 5.28 -11.65 -21.65
CA CYS A 713 4.71 -11.53 -23.00
C CYS A 713 5.41 -12.41 -24.04
N HIS A 714 4.73 -12.71 -25.16
CA HIS A 714 5.40 -13.14 -26.39
C HIS A 714 5.37 -12.01 -27.40
N ILE A 715 6.49 -11.74 -28.06
CA ILE A 715 6.62 -10.78 -29.16
C ILE A 715 7.04 -11.50 -30.46
N VAL A 716 6.39 -11.14 -31.56
CA VAL A 716 6.68 -11.60 -32.93
C VAL A 716 6.83 -10.37 -33.83
N ILE A 717 8.05 -10.10 -34.29
CA ILE A 717 8.38 -8.98 -35.18
C ILE A 717 8.48 -9.54 -36.60
N LYS A 718 7.55 -9.15 -37.48
CA LYS A 718 7.51 -9.62 -38.87
C LYS A 718 8.31 -8.70 -39.77
N VAL A 719 9.24 -9.26 -40.54
CA VAL A 719 10.21 -8.48 -41.33
C VAL A 719 10.06 -8.78 -42.81
N LYS A 720 9.96 -7.72 -43.61
CA LYS A 720 9.68 -7.78 -45.05
C LYS A 720 10.63 -8.70 -45.81
N GLY A 721 10.07 -9.78 -46.37
CA GLY A 721 10.84 -10.74 -47.18
C GLY A 721 11.88 -11.55 -46.41
N ARG A 722 11.78 -11.62 -45.08
CA ARG A 722 12.64 -12.43 -44.19
C ARG A 722 11.76 -13.36 -43.33
N GLY A 723 12.39 -14.11 -42.42
CA GLY A 723 11.69 -14.81 -41.36
C GLY A 723 11.38 -13.88 -40.19
N ASP A 724 10.33 -14.21 -39.43
CA ASP A 724 9.91 -13.47 -38.24
C ASP A 724 10.97 -13.59 -37.11
N VAL A 725 11.06 -12.56 -36.26
CA VAL A 725 11.95 -12.50 -35.09
C VAL A 725 11.09 -12.59 -33.83
N GLU A 726 11.26 -13.68 -33.07
CA GLU A 726 10.38 -14.02 -31.94
C GLU A 726 11.12 -14.10 -30.60
N LYS A 727 10.47 -13.66 -29.51
CA LYS A 727 10.93 -13.84 -28.13
C LYS A 727 9.76 -14.05 -27.17
N HIS A 728 9.95 -14.96 -26.22
CA HIS A 728 9.19 -14.98 -24.97
C HIS A 728 9.96 -14.17 -23.92
N VAL A 729 9.27 -13.24 -23.27
CA VAL A 729 9.79 -12.43 -22.16
C VAL A 729 9.14 -12.99 -20.88
N ASP A 730 9.74 -14.04 -20.33
CA ASP A 730 9.29 -14.66 -19.08
C ASP A 730 9.50 -13.73 -17.88
N TYR A 731 10.61 -13.00 -17.86
CA TYR A 731 10.89 -11.95 -16.87
C TYR A 731 11.48 -10.71 -17.54
N ALA A 732 10.81 -9.57 -17.38
CA ALA A 732 11.31 -8.27 -17.81
C ALA A 732 12.55 -7.86 -16.99
N VAL A 733 13.43 -7.04 -17.56
CA VAL A 733 14.47 -6.38 -16.77
C VAL A 733 13.84 -5.50 -15.68
N GLY A 734 14.41 -5.49 -14.48
CA GLY A 734 13.85 -4.80 -13.32
C GLY A 734 12.87 -5.63 -12.48
N SER A 735 12.54 -6.87 -12.86
CA SER A 735 11.84 -7.81 -11.96
C SER A 735 12.76 -8.31 -10.83
N LEU A 736 12.25 -9.11 -9.88
CA LEU A 736 13.09 -9.71 -8.82
C LEU A 736 13.98 -10.85 -9.36
N GLU A 737 13.52 -11.53 -10.40
CA GLU A 737 14.18 -12.65 -11.08
C GLU A 737 15.23 -12.15 -12.09
N ARG A 738 15.05 -10.93 -12.60
CA ARG A 738 15.97 -10.26 -13.52
C ARG A 738 16.11 -8.77 -13.16
N PRO A 739 16.69 -8.43 -12.00
CA PRO A 739 16.85 -7.05 -11.57
C PRO A 739 17.76 -6.26 -12.52
N MET A 740 17.63 -4.94 -12.53
CA MET A 740 18.60 -4.07 -13.20
C MET A 740 19.99 -4.29 -12.60
N THR A 741 21.04 -4.31 -13.42
CA THR A 741 22.43 -4.26 -12.93
C THR A 741 22.84 -2.82 -12.56
N ASP A 742 23.99 -2.65 -11.90
CA ASP A 742 24.45 -1.33 -11.49
C ASP A 742 24.95 -0.49 -12.67
N GLU A 743 25.43 -1.12 -13.74
CA GLU A 743 25.68 -0.45 -15.02
C GLU A 743 24.37 0.03 -15.66
N GLN A 744 23.29 -0.76 -15.58
CA GLN A 744 21.98 -0.35 -16.09
C GLN A 744 21.36 0.77 -15.25
N LEU A 745 21.49 0.73 -13.93
CA LEU A 745 21.12 1.85 -13.05
C LEU A 745 21.96 3.10 -13.36
N SER A 746 23.26 2.94 -13.61
CA SER A 746 24.14 4.05 -13.98
C SER A 746 23.75 4.68 -15.31
N LEU A 747 23.42 3.87 -16.32
CA LEU A 747 22.89 4.37 -17.59
C LEU A 747 21.55 5.11 -17.40
N LYS A 748 20.65 4.59 -16.57
CA LYS A 748 19.38 5.25 -16.21
C LYS A 748 19.58 6.57 -15.45
N PHE A 749 20.56 6.64 -14.54
CA PHE A 749 20.92 7.88 -13.83
C PHE A 749 21.44 8.94 -14.81
N MET A 750 22.35 8.55 -15.70
CA MET A 750 22.97 9.47 -16.65
C MET A 750 21.99 9.99 -17.70
N ASP A 751 21.11 9.14 -18.22
CA ASP A 751 20.07 9.57 -19.19
C ASP A 751 19.14 10.66 -18.61
N GLN A 752 18.76 10.52 -17.34
CA GLN A 752 17.95 11.51 -16.63
C GLN A 752 18.75 12.76 -16.21
N SER A 753 20.01 12.60 -15.81
CA SER A 753 20.79 13.66 -15.15
C SER A 753 21.56 14.56 -16.12
N VAL A 754 22.03 14.04 -17.26
CA VAL A 754 22.88 14.81 -18.20
C VAL A 754 22.15 15.99 -18.82
N GLY A 755 20.83 15.86 -19.09
CA GLY A 755 20.01 16.95 -19.61
C GLY A 755 19.76 18.11 -18.62
N ILE A 756 19.99 17.86 -17.33
CA ILE A 756 19.72 18.81 -16.23
C ILE A 756 21.02 19.41 -15.68
N LEU A 757 22.00 18.56 -15.39
CA LEU A 757 23.27 18.93 -14.75
C LEU A 757 24.38 19.24 -15.77
N GLY A 758 24.27 18.74 -17.00
CA GLY A 758 25.37 18.63 -17.94
C GLY A 758 26.33 17.48 -17.61
N GLN A 759 26.98 16.93 -18.64
CA GLN A 759 27.78 15.69 -18.57
C GLN A 759 28.70 15.61 -17.34
N ALA A 760 29.65 16.55 -17.20
CA ALA A 760 30.67 16.47 -16.16
C ALA A 760 30.15 16.58 -14.72
N LYS A 761 29.00 17.24 -14.50
CA LYS A 761 28.35 17.30 -13.18
C LYS A 761 27.55 16.02 -12.91
N ALA A 762 26.88 15.47 -13.93
CA ALA A 762 26.24 14.17 -13.85
C ALA A 762 27.25 13.02 -13.59
N ASP A 763 28.41 13.02 -14.27
CA ASP A 763 29.50 12.06 -14.04
C ASP A 763 29.97 12.09 -12.57
N ARG A 764 30.24 13.30 -12.05
CA ARG A 764 30.66 13.52 -10.66
C ARG A 764 29.58 13.11 -9.66
N ALA A 765 28.31 13.41 -9.94
CA ALA A 765 27.19 13.04 -9.11
C ALA A 765 26.96 11.52 -9.06
N SER A 766 27.04 10.85 -10.21
CA SER A 766 26.99 9.39 -10.31
C SER A 766 28.09 8.75 -9.46
N GLN A 767 29.35 9.16 -9.64
CA GLN A 767 30.47 8.63 -8.88
C GLN A 767 30.29 8.85 -7.36
N TRP A 768 29.94 10.06 -6.95
CA TRP A 768 29.73 10.40 -5.53
C TRP A 768 28.55 9.61 -4.91
N CYS A 769 27.48 9.37 -5.65
CA CYS A 769 26.34 8.59 -5.16
C CYS A 769 26.66 7.08 -5.04
N TRP A 770 27.53 6.52 -5.88
CA TRP A 770 28.04 5.15 -5.70
C TRP A 770 29.05 5.06 -4.56
N ASP A 771 29.94 6.05 -4.43
CA ASP A 771 30.89 6.15 -3.31
C ASP A 771 30.24 6.55 -1.99
N LEU A 772 28.91 6.74 -1.93
CA LEU A 772 28.19 7.27 -0.77
C LEU A 772 28.56 6.57 0.54
N VAL A 773 28.62 5.22 0.53
CA VAL A 773 28.91 4.41 1.73
C VAL A 773 30.27 4.72 2.37
N THR A 774 31.23 5.28 1.61
CA THR A 774 32.56 5.69 2.10
C THR A 774 32.69 7.20 2.33
N GLN A 775 31.64 8.00 2.13
CA GLN A 775 31.67 9.44 2.41
C GLN A 775 31.59 9.73 3.91
N ASP A 776 32.52 10.55 4.41
CA ASP A 776 32.52 11.02 5.80
C ASP A 776 31.36 11.99 6.12
N ASP A 777 30.82 12.69 5.11
CA ASP A 777 29.76 13.67 5.30
C ASP A 777 28.82 13.79 4.08
N VAL A 778 27.60 13.25 4.20
CA VAL A 778 26.55 13.30 3.17
C VAL A 778 26.12 14.73 2.84
N ARG A 779 26.31 15.69 3.78
CA ARG A 779 25.98 17.12 3.58
C ARG A 779 26.81 17.79 2.48
N GLN A 780 27.84 17.12 1.94
CA GLN A 780 28.60 17.57 0.77
C GLN A 780 27.80 17.50 -0.54
N ILE A 781 26.67 16.77 -0.59
CA ILE A 781 25.85 16.58 -1.80
C ILE A 781 25.39 17.89 -2.45
N LYS A 782 25.18 18.95 -1.66
CA LYS A 782 24.89 20.33 -2.14
C LYS A 782 25.99 20.94 -3.01
N ASP A 783 27.23 20.48 -2.85
CA ASP A 783 28.41 20.88 -3.63
C ASP A 783 28.61 19.95 -4.86
N ILE A 784 27.70 18.99 -5.06
CA ILE A 784 27.70 17.97 -6.13
C ILE A 784 26.53 18.14 -7.11
N LEU A 785 25.30 18.36 -6.60
CA LEU A 785 24.03 18.28 -7.35
C LEU A 785 23.36 19.62 -7.67
#